data_AF-A0A5B9Y7G8-F1
#
_entry.id   AF-A0A5B9Y7G8-F1
#
_cell.length_a   1.000
_cell.length_b   1.000
_cell.length_c   1.000
_cell.angle_alpha   90.00
_cell.angle_beta   90.00
_cell.angle_gamma   90.00
#
_symmetry.space_group_name_H-M   'P 1'
#
loop_
_entity.id
_entity.type
_entity.pdbx_description
1 polymer ?
#
loop_
_entity_poly.entity_id
_entity_poly.type
_entity_poly.pdbx_seq_one_letter_code
_entity_poly.pdbx_strand_id
1 'polypeptide(L)'
;MKKLINLLMTSILLSSSASLVVACRGGAGMSSGYTEDERILGITSLNEKILKDYKIKFGGNVSKEESLKLIQLLGGNTDTSSSSKQMLLGSMKVFIMANLLLNQISSKVPGYGWIAGKMQWQASRWSFNDLYGGGDENALQSIGKNVSGWMVNNDEWSISVTFLDEEKLGWVGVGDPAYARINVNKRIVVDSDGEIVVEESNPNAIWMDENGVYPSAITPINQSTHEQTKNRGAIYQGFVNSSQLIGLDGIFDPNDVSVPGGILGYTPSTTDFVNNIMMESDIINETLGNKETQKEITEYLNSYLLDYDNQIYIGEGINVTHINVRFKNRIYAILFKSLLDRKNPIYENTDEDLAYGKTVLNGWWSALNKNAKVVESANYLTSGEKAEVSAIIQNFNAMRIIDQDEDVNSPGLSTSQSQKVLDDFLTLIAYSKDPTNPNDGEIDFAASNITIKMYKVAPDGVLWSGAILDSEAMYRDFGLNSAYRLGITYQNKTLTEEQEANRANFAYDPDKGKDPVTQKNEFVSDKGFKNVFFKSRMDLMLETIKAKFNEQVASEWVYQPDANTLAVTPFDLSKIANQDFSNNTWFKDAGYLAQLTNATSTDNLRVNDLKDAFIAATYSRIQELFDVTKEAEYKNIWQLGISSDNLVLGKYQDLGIDSGNPENMDDDLAFAEMLNRDTSRFHITDVNSSGQGNMRTNIYMSGFNNTSFNTRIMSGKISTYGDILTNQDYANWWKDSTLNSDSNITKVDIFINVGITREMFMAFANYWADNVTNNKNNPDYFPPYS
;
A
#
# COMPACT_ATOMS: atom_id res chain seq x y z
N MET A 1 -23.91 44.19 -16.95
CA MET A 1 -22.64 43.44 -16.80
C MET A 1 -21.40 44.23 -17.21
N LYS A 2 -21.23 44.67 -18.48
CA LYS A 2 -20.03 45.43 -18.91
C LYS A 2 -19.70 46.67 -18.05
N LYS A 3 -20.72 47.44 -17.63
CA LYS A 3 -20.54 48.59 -16.73
C LYS A 3 -20.09 48.19 -15.31
N LEU A 4 -20.57 47.05 -14.82
CA LEU A 4 -20.21 46.51 -13.51
C LEU A 4 -18.80 45.92 -13.52
N ILE A 5 -18.41 45.23 -14.61
CA ILE A 5 -17.06 44.72 -14.86
C ILE A 5 -16.08 45.89 -15.02
N ASN A 6 -16.44 46.97 -15.73
CA ASN A 6 -15.61 48.16 -15.77
C ASN A 6 -15.48 48.80 -14.39
N LEU A 7 -16.56 48.87 -13.61
CA LEU A 7 -16.49 49.43 -12.26
C LEU A 7 -15.61 48.55 -11.35
N LEU A 8 -15.74 47.23 -11.42
CA LEU A 8 -14.89 46.27 -10.70
C LEU A 8 -13.43 46.32 -11.17
N MET A 9 -13.15 46.36 -12.48
CA MET A 9 -11.79 46.52 -13.01
C MET A 9 -11.19 47.87 -12.62
N THR A 10 -11.98 48.95 -12.61
CA THR A 10 -11.52 50.26 -12.15
C THR A 10 -11.31 50.26 -10.65
N SER A 11 -12.11 49.52 -9.88
CA SER A 11 -11.96 49.34 -8.43
C SER A 11 -10.73 48.50 -8.10
N ILE A 12 -10.46 47.43 -8.87
CA ILE A 12 -9.28 46.58 -8.77
C ILE A 12 -8.04 47.37 -9.19
N LEU A 13 -8.11 48.17 -10.26
CA LEU A 13 -7.05 49.09 -10.66
C LEU A 13 -6.83 50.17 -9.61
N LEU A 14 -7.86 50.76 -9.01
CA LEU A 14 -7.73 51.78 -7.97
C LEU A 14 -7.26 51.20 -6.64
N SER A 15 -7.66 49.98 -6.27
CA SER A 15 -7.18 49.32 -5.06
C SER A 15 -5.75 48.82 -5.22
N SER A 16 -5.40 48.24 -6.38
CA SER A 16 -4.02 47.92 -6.73
C SER A 16 -3.16 49.18 -6.84
N SER A 17 -3.68 50.27 -7.40
CA SER A 17 -3.03 51.59 -7.40
C SER A 17 -2.91 52.17 -6.00
N ALA A 18 -3.87 52.00 -5.10
CA ALA A 18 -3.77 52.48 -3.72
C ALA A 18 -2.73 51.66 -2.93
N SER A 19 -2.64 50.35 -3.14
CA SER A 19 -1.54 49.54 -2.60
C SER A 19 -0.18 49.84 -3.25
N LEU A 20 -0.14 50.19 -4.54
CA LEU A 20 1.06 50.65 -5.26
C LEU A 20 1.46 52.09 -4.87
N VAL A 21 0.52 52.95 -4.51
CA VAL A 21 0.76 54.35 -4.09
C VAL A 21 1.16 54.42 -2.62
N VAL A 22 0.71 53.49 -1.77
CA VAL A 22 1.26 53.31 -0.41
C VAL A 22 2.72 52.84 -0.47
N ALA A 23 3.16 52.20 -1.57
CA ALA A 23 4.57 51.95 -1.86
C ALA A 23 5.30 53.16 -2.50
N CYS A 24 4.63 53.96 -3.34
CA CYS A 24 5.27 55.08 -4.06
C CYS A 24 5.23 56.45 -3.33
N ARG A 25 4.53 56.59 -2.19
CA ARG A 25 4.70 57.72 -1.27
C ARG A 25 4.83 57.24 0.17
N GLY A 26 6.05 56.85 0.52
CA GLY A 26 6.62 56.95 1.87
C GLY A 26 5.67 56.62 3.03
N GLY A 27 5.33 55.34 3.21
CA GLY A 27 4.98 54.83 4.53
C GLY A 27 6.15 55.03 5.49
N ALA A 28 5.86 55.44 6.73
CA ALA A 28 6.86 55.77 7.75
C ALA A 28 7.85 54.61 7.95
N GLY A 29 9.03 54.71 7.33
CA GLY A 29 10.14 53.77 7.47
C GLY A 29 10.78 53.24 6.17
N MET A 30 10.22 53.48 4.98
CA MET A 30 10.72 52.86 3.73
C MET A 30 11.62 53.74 2.83
N SER A 31 12.00 54.95 3.26
CA SER A 31 13.02 55.75 2.56
C SER A 31 14.25 55.96 3.46
N SER A 32 15.04 54.92 3.65
CA SER A 32 16.36 55.05 4.26
C SER A 32 17.36 55.46 3.19
N GLY A 33 18.04 56.59 3.39
CA GLY A 33 19.16 57.07 2.57
C GLY A 33 20.43 56.22 2.70
N TYR A 34 20.30 54.89 2.84
CA TYR A 34 21.45 53.98 2.91
C TYR A 34 22.22 54.02 1.60
N THR A 35 23.53 54.10 1.70
CA THR A 35 24.46 53.87 0.59
C THR A 35 24.40 52.42 0.12
N GLU A 36 24.89 52.13 -1.08
CA GLU A 36 24.95 50.75 -1.59
C GLU A 36 25.81 49.85 -0.68
N ASP A 37 26.89 50.37 -0.11
CA ASP A 37 27.74 49.64 0.83
C ASP A 37 27.00 49.31 2.14
N GLU A 38 26.20 50.24 2.68
CA GLU A 38 25.37 49.99 3.86
C GLU A 38 24.29 48.93 3.60
N ARG A 39 23.73 48.89 2.38
CA ARG A 39 22.77 47.86 1.97
C ARG A 39 23.43 46.48 1.89
N ILE A 40 24.60 46.40 1.25
CA ILE A 40 25.39 45.15 1.15
C ILE A 40 25.81 44.66 2.54
N LEU A 41 26.32 45.54 3.40
CA LEU A 41 26.67 45.21 4.78
C LEU A 41 25.43 44.75 5.58
N GLY A 42 24.28 45.39 5.37
CA GLY A 42 23.01 44.96 5.94
C GLY A 42 22.72 43.49 5.66
N ILE A 43 22.84 43.03 4.41
CA ILE A 43 22.61 41.62 4.05
C ILE A 43 23.49 40.66 4.86
N THR A 44 24.76 41.00 5.09
CA THR A 44 25.67 40.13 5.86
C THR A 44 25.29 39.98 7.33
N SER A 45 24.47 40.90 7.86
CA SER A 45 23.97 40.87 9.23
C SER A 45 22.67 40.06 9.41
N LEU A 46 22.00 39.67 8.32
CA LEU A 46 20.81 38.82 8.37
C LEU A 46 21.17 37.41 8.89
N ASN A 47 20.36 36.91 9.83
CA ASN A 47 20.51 35.60 10.45
C ASN A 47 19.13 35.03 10.86
N GLU A 48 19.13 33.76 11.24
CA GLU A 48 17.93 33.02 11.66
C GLU A 48 17.15 33.72 12.78
N LYS A 49 17.85 34.24 13.79
CA LYS A 49 17.23 34.91 14.93
C LYS A 49 16.40 36.12 14.49
N ILE A 50 16.96 36.96 13.61
CA ILE A 50 16.24 38.13 13.09
C ILE A 50 14.96 37.69 12.37
N LEU A 51 15.02 36.66 11.53
CA LEU A 51 13.85 36.20 10.78
C LEU A 51 12.77 35.60 11.71
N LYS A 52 13.17 34.84 12.74
CA LYS A 52 12.26 34.29 13.75
C LYS A 52 11.62 35.40 14.60
N ASP A 53 12.41 36.37 15.07
CA ASP A 53 11.94 37.49 15.89
C ASP A 53 10.86 38.32 15.15
N TYR A 54 11.01 38.50 13.84
CA TYR A 54 10.04 39.20 12.99
C TYR A 54 8.98 38.30 12.34
N LYS A 55 8.89 37.02 12.74
CA LYS A 55 7.88 36.05 12.28
C LYS A 55 7.79 35.97 10.75
N ILE A 56 8.95 35.88 10.11
CA ILE A 56 9.05 35.57 8.69
C ILE A 56 8.55 34.14 8.48
N LYS A 57 7.64 33.98 7.52
CA LYS A 57 7.14 32.68 7.06
C LYS A 57 6.93 32.70 5.56
N PHE A 58 7.24 31.60 4.90
CA PHE A 58 6.95 31.40 3.49
C PHE A 58 6.64 29.92 3.22
N GLY A 59 5.74 29.68 2.28
CA GLY A 59 5.45 28.38 1.71
C GLY A 59 6.10 28.19 0.35
N GLY A 60 6.00 26.96 -0.17
CA GLY A 60 6.56 26.60 -1.48
C GLY A 60 5.74 25.58 -2.24
N ASN A 61 4.60 25.11 -1.74
CA ASN A 61 3.84 24.03 -2.37
C ASN A 61 2.83 24.57 -3.39
N VAL A 62 3.33 25.26 -4.42
CA VAL A 62 2.52 25.74 -5.54
C VAL A 62 2.38 24.63 -6.57
N SER A 63 1.17 24.38 -7.06
CA SER A 63 0.95 23.33 -8.07
C SER A 63 1.64 23.69 -9.41
N LYS A 64 1.95 22.67 -10.22
CA LYS A 64 2.51 22.86 -11.57
C LYS A 64 1.62 23.77 -12.44
N GLU A 65 0.30 23.60 -12.35
CA GLU A 65 -0.67 24.42 -13.09
C GLU A 65 -0.67 25.89 -12.65
N GLU A 66 -0.59 26.17 -11.35
CA GLU A 66 -0.47 27.53 -10.84
C GLU A 66 0.86 28.17 -11.21
N SER A 67 1.93 27.38 -11.22
CA SER A 67 3.27 27.79 -11.66
C SER A 67 3.27 28.16 -13.15
N LEU A 68 2.62 27.37 -14.01
CA LEU A 68 2.47 27.66 -15.44
C LEU A 68 1.62 28.90 -15.69
N LYS A 69 0.51 29.07 -14.96
CA LYS A 69 -0.31 30.29 -15.03
C LYS A 69 0.49 31.53 -14.62
N LEU A 70 1.33 31.42 -13.60
CA LEU A 70 2.21 32.50 -13.16
C LEU A 70 3.23 32.89 -14.24
N ILE A 71 3.84 31.91 -14.93
CA ILE A 71 4.79 32.16 -16.03
C ILE A 71 4.11 32.86 -17.21
N GLN A 72 2.92 32.38 -17.60
CA GLN A 72 2.14 33.02 -18.65
C GLN A 72 1.77 34.47 -18.28
N LEU A 73 1.43 34.72 -17.00
CA LEU A 73 1.17 36.08 -16.49
C LEU A 73 2.43 36.96 -16.47
N LEU A 74 3.61 36.38 -16.28
CA LEU A 74 4.91 37.06 -16.35
C LEU A 74 5.43 37.22 -17.79
N GLY A 75 4.66 36.79 -18.79
CA GLY A 75 4.96 36.98 -20.21
C GLY A 75 5.89 35.92 -20.82
N GLY A 76 6.13 34.81 -20.13
CA GLY A 76 6.91 33.68 -20.65
C GLY A 76 6.09 32.79 -21.59
N ASN A 77 6.72 32.29 -22.66
CA ASN A 77 6.10 31.31 -23.57
C ASN A 77 6.28 29.90 -23.00
N THR A 78 5.18 29.20 -22.72
CA THR A 78 5.18 27.82 -22.17
C THR A 78 5.16 26.73 -23.25
N ASP A 79 4.96 27.07 -24.53
CA ASP A 79 4.85 26.10 -25.63
C ASP A 79 6.21 25.84 -26.29
N THR A 80 7.12 25.09 -25.64
CA THR A 80 8.43 24.76 -26.23
C THR A 80 9.02 23.44 -25.68
N SER A 81 9.82 22.72 -26.49
CA SER A 81 10.36 21.38 -26.19
C SER A 81 11.82 21.32 -25.71
N SER A 82 12.46 22.43 -25.32
CA SER A 82 13.89 22.40 -24.94
C SER A 82 14.10 21.97 -23.48
N SER A 83 15.07 21.09 -23.22
CA SER A 83 15.41 20.57 -21.88
C SER A 83 15.76 21.67 -20.86
N SER A 84 16.54 22.68 -21.24
CA SER A 84 16.89 23.78 -20.32
C SER A 84 15.68 24.64 -19.92
N LYS A 85 14.67 24.76 -20.79
CA LYS A 85 13.41 25.42 -20.44
C LYS A 85 12.58 24.57 -19.49
N GLN A 86 12.57 23.26 -19.64
CA GLN A 86 11.89 22.34 -18.72
C GLN A 86 12.54 22.34 -17.32
N MET A 87 13.87 22.32 -17.23
CA MET A 87 14.60 22.48 -15.96
C MET A 87 14.26 23.81 -15.26
N LEU A 88 14.12 24.90 -16.01
CA LEU A 88 13.71 26.20 -15.47
C LEU A 88 12.22 26.23 -15.05
N LEU A 89 11.34 25.50 -15.76
CA LEU A 89 9.95 25.30 -15.37
C LEU A 89 9.84 24.48 -14.06
N GLY A 90 10.63 23.41 -13.92
CA GLY A 90 10.71 22.63 -12.67
C GLY A 90 11.26 23.46 -11.51
N SER A 91 12.16 24.39 -11.79
CA SER A 91 12.76 25.29 -10.80
C SER A 91 11.86 26.46 -10.35
N MET A 92 10.63 26.54 -10.88
CA MET A 92 9.68 27.62 -10.54
C MET A 92 9.31 27.66 -9.07
N LYS A 93 9.23 26.49 -8.43
CA LYS A 93 8.99 26.38 -6.98
C LYS A 93 10.01 27.19 -6.18
N VAL A 94 11.29 27.01 -6.50
CA VAL A 94 12.41 27.73 -5.86
C VAL A 94 12.30 29.22 -6.14
N PHE A 95 11.96 29.60 -7.37
CA PHE A 95 11.79 30.99 -7.75
C PHE A 95 10.67 31.68 -6.95
N ILE A 96 9.53 31.02 -6.76
CA ILE A 96 8.43 31.54 -5.94
C ILE A 96 8.91 31.68 -4.50
N MET A 97 9.52 30.64 -3.93
CA MET A 97 10.04 30.65 -2.56
C MET A 97 11.06 31.77 -2.32
N ALA A 98 11.97 32.00 -3.27
CA ALA A 98 12.98 33.06 -3.18
C ALA A 98 12.34 34.45 -3.15
N ASN A 99 11.40 34.71 -4.06
CA ASN A 99 10.65 35.98 -4.11
C ASN A 99 9.80 36.17 -2.85
N LEU A 100 9.15 35.12 -2.34
CA LEU A 100 8.39 35.17 -1.10
C LEU A 100 9.26 35.53 0.09
N LEU A 101 10.40 34.85 0.26
CA LEU A 101 11.31 35.08 1.37
C LEU A 101 11.80 36.54 1.38
N LEU A 102 12.27 37.06 0.24
CA LEU A 102 12.74 38.45 0.15
C LEU A 102 11.63 39.47 0.37
N ASN A 103 10.42 39.22 -0.13
CA ASN A 103 9.27 40.10 0.11
C ASN A 103 8.85 40.10 1.60
N GLN A 104 8.88 38.95 2.26
CA GLN A 104 8.61 38.86 3.69
C GLN A 104 9.66 39.62 4.50
N ILE A 105 10.94 39.50 4.15
CA ILE A 105 12.02 40.25 4.80
C ILE A 105 11.83 41.75 4.59
N SER A 106 11.60 42.17 3.35
CA SER A 106 11.40 43.59 2.99
C SER A 106 10.22 44.23 3.73
N SER A 107 9.13 43.49 3.92
CA SER A 107 7.89 44.00 4.53
C SER A 107 7.88 43.96 6.05
N LYS A 108 8.58 43.00 6.67
CA LYS A 108 8.50 42.75 8.12
C LYS A 108 9.77 43.09 8.90
N VAL A 109 10.95 43.07 8.28
CA VAL A 109 12.22 43.36 8.97
C VAL A 109 12.58 44.84 8.81
N PRO A 110 12.62 45.63 9.90
CA PRO A 110 12.98 47.04 9.85
C PRO A 110 14.37 47.26 9.22
N GLY A 111 14.48 48.27 8.34
CA GLY A 111 15.73 48.61 7.66
C GLY A 111 15.99 47.85 6.35
N TYR A 112 15.18 46.83 6.01
CA TYR A 112 15.33 46.05 4.78
C TYR A 112 14.30 46.38 3.70
N GLY A 113 13.48 47.43 3.89
CA GLY A 113 12.46 47.83 2.91
C GLY A 113 13.01 48.22 1.52
N TRP A 114 14.31 48.52 1.43
CA TRP A 114 14.99 48.77 0.16
C TRP A 114 15.11 47.51 -0.72
N ILE A 115 14.98 46.30 -0.15
CA ILE A 115 15.02 45.03 -0.89
C ILE A 115 13.94 45.00 -1.97
N ALA A 116 12.71 45.46 -1.66
CA ALA A 116 11.64 45.52 -2.66
C ALA A 116 12.00 46.44 -3.85
N GLY A 117 12.61 47.60 -3.57
CA GLY A 117 13.11 48.50 -4.61
C GLY A 117 14.23 47.88 -5.44
N LYS A 118 15.12 47.10 -4.80
CA LYS A 118 16.20 46.36 -5.49
C LYS A 118 15.63 45.26 -6.39
N MET A 119 14.67 44.48 -5.90
CA MET A 119 13.97 43.46 -6.70
C MET A 119 13.26 44.07 -7.90
N GLN A 120 12.58 45.21 -7.73
CA GLN A 120 11.91 45.91 -8.83
C GLN A 120 12.91 46.44 -9.87
N TRP A 121 14.05 46.96 -9.43
CA TRP A 121 15.14 47.35 -10.34
C TRP A 121 15.70 46.15 -11.12
N GLN A 122 15.95 45.02 -10.45
CA GLN A 122 16.40 43.79 -11.11
C GLN A 122 15.35 43.28 -12.12
N ALA A 123 14.07 43.29 -11.76
CA ALA A 123 12.96 42.89 -12.64
C ALA A 123 12.86 43.72 -13.93
N SER A 124 13.22 45.01 -13.87
CA SER A 124 13.22 45.90 -15.03
C SER A 124 14.36 45.65 -16.02
N ARG A 125 15.41 44.94 -15.59
CA ARG A 125 16.63 44.69 -16.37
C ARG A 125 16.80 43.23 -16.77
N TRP A 126 16.25 42.32 -15.98
CA TRP A 126 16.28 40.89 -16.25
C TRP A 126 14.91 40.26 -16.00
N SER A 127 14.28 39.84 -17.10
CA SER A 127 12.97 39.22 -17.15
C SER A 127 13.07 37.74 -17.53
N PHE A 128 11.96 37.00 -17.39
CA PHE A 128 11.90 35.62 -17.88
C PHE A 128 12.17 35.51 -19.39
N ASN A 129 11.79 36.50 -20.19
CA ASN A 129 12.07 36.48 -21.62
C ASN A 129 13.57 36.54 -21.94
N ASP A 130 14.38 37.13 -21.07
CA ASP A 130 15.83 37.20 -21.23
C ASP A 130 16.51 35.87 -20.85
N LEU A 131 15.85 35.07 -20.00
CA LEU A 131 16.23 33.68 -19.68
C LEU A 131 15.80 32.70 -20.80
N TYR A 132 14.79 33.07 -21.62
CA TYR A 132 14.15 32.21 -22.63
C TYR A 132 14.41 32.60 -24.10
N GLY A 133 15.05 33.75 -24.36
CA GLY A 133 15.09 34.42 -25.66
C GLY A 133 16.20 33.98 -26.62
N GLY A 134 17.22 33.26 -26.15
CA GLY A 134 18.19 32.58 -27.00
C GLY A 134 17.68 31.20 -27.40
N GLY A 135 17.84 30.78 -28.66
CA GLY A 135 17.56 29.39 -29.03
C GLY A 135 18.40 28.37 -28.23
N ASP A 136 18.18 27.08 -28.46
CA ASP A 136 18.80 25.97 -27.69
C ASP A 136 20.34 26.06 -27.60
N GLU A 137 21.00 26.64 -28.61
CA GLU A 137 22.45 26.88 -28.67
C GLU A 137 22.99 27.85 -27.60
N ASN A 138 22.13 28.60 -26.88
CA ASN A 138 22.52 29.59 -25.86
C ASN A 138 21.99 29.25 -24.45
N ALA A 139 21.49 28.04 -24.24
CA ALA A 139 20.84 27.68 -22.98
C ALA A 139 21.82 27.57 -21.79
N LEU A 140 22.99 26.94 -22.00
CA LEU A 140 24.08 26.88 -21.01
C LEU A 140 24.62 28.28 -20.70
N GLN A 141 24.76 29.11 -21.73
CA GLN A 141 25.10 30.52 -21.55
C GLN A 141 24.05 31.27 -20.70
N SER A 142 22.76 30.94 -20.84
CA SER A 142 21.67 31.60 -20.10
C SER A 142 21.63 31.18 -18.63
N ILE A 143 21.87 29.89 -18.34
CA ILE A 143 22.03 29.37 -16.97
C ILE A 143 23.31 29.92 -16.34
N GLY A 144 24.44 29.90 -17.07
CA GLY A 144 25.73 30.40 -16.61
C GLY A 144 25.74 31.92 -16.40
N LYS A 145 24.92 32.68 -17.14
CA LYS A 145 24.70 34.10 -16.86
C LYS A 145 24.00 34.29 -15.51
N ASN A 146 23.11 33.41 -15.07
CA ASN A 146 22.37 33.48 -13.79
C ASN A 146 22.05 34.94 -13.34
N VAL A 147 21.99 35.19 -12.03
CA VAL A 147 21.72 36.52 -11.44
C VAL A 147 22.85 37.54 -11.60
N SER A 148 24.01 37.11 -12.14
CA SER A 148 25.26 37.88 -12.21
C SER A 148 25.58 38.40 -13.62
N GLY A 149 25.04 37.80 -14.67
CA GLY A 149 25.51 37.96 -16.05
C GLY A 149 24.82 39.04 -16.87
N TRP A 150 23.69 39.57 -16.38
CA TRP A 150 22.93 40.64 -17.04
C TRP A 150 23.38 42.05 -16.63
N MET A 151 24.24 42.17 -15.62
CA MET A 151 24.78 43.45 -15.17
C MET A 151 25.70 44.04 -16.24
N VAL A 152 25.58 45.36 -16.45
CA VAL A 152 26.33 46.06 -17.52
C VAL A 152 27.69 46.53 -17.01
N ASN A 153 27.73 46.97 -15.74
CA ASN A 153 28.91 47.57 -15.14
C ASN A 153 29.42 46.76 -13.94
N ASN A 154 30.71 46.86 -13.63
CA ASN A 154 31.34 46.10 -12.54
C ASN A 154 30.96 46.61 -11.13
N ASP A 155 30.42 47.82 -11.01
CA ASP A 155 29.89 48.42 -9.77
C ASP A 155 28.43 48.02 -9.49
N GLU A 156 27.73 47.45 -10.48
CA GLU A 156 26.40 46.91 -10.29
C GLU A 156 26.45 45.61 -9.47
N TRP A 157 25.38 45.36 -8.73
CA TRP A 157 25.20 44.15 -7.92
C TRP A 157 23.73 43.72 -7.89
N SER A 158 23.47 42.47 -7.55
CA SER A 158 22.13 41.91 -7.38
C SER A 158 22.00 41.12 -6.07
N ILE A 159 20.76 40.87 -5.64
CA ILE A 159 20.44 39.91 -4.58
C ILE A 159 19.79 38.68 -5.15
N SER A 160 20.14 37.53 -4.59
CA SER A 160 19.48 36.25 -4.87
C SER A 160 19.36 35.41 -3.61
N VAL A 161 18.59 34.33 -3.65
CA VAL A 161 18.43 33.37 -2.56
C VAL A 161 18.92 32.01 -3.05
N THR A 162 19.73 31.36 -2.23
CA THR A 162 20.06 29.94 -2.36
C THR A 162 19.36 29.16 -1.25
N PHE A 163 18.64 28.10 -1.60
CA PHE A 163 18.16 27.09 -0.65
C PHE A 163 19.13 25.91 -0.58
N LEU A 164 19.32 25.34 0.60
CA LEU A 164 20.29 24.27 0.82
C LEU A 164 19.68 23.12 1.62
N ASP A 165 20.20 21.91 1.39
CA ASP A 165 19.85 20.71 2.15
C ASP A 165 20.62 20.61 3.49
N GLU A 166 20.45 19.49 4.21
CA GLU A 166 21.13 19.25 5.48
C GLU A 166 22.67 19.19 5.34
N GLU A 167 23.17 18.79 4.17
CA GLU A 167 24.60 18.72 3.83
C GLU A 167 25.17 20.07 3.38
N LYS A 168 24.32 21.11 3.31
CA LYS A 168 24.65 22.47 2.82
C LYS A 168 25.01 22.49 1.34
N LEU A 169 24.53 21.52 0.58
CA LEU A 169 24.54 21.51 -0.87
C LEU A 169 23.29 22.19 -1.40
N GLY A 170 23.31 22.54 -2.68
CA GLY A 170 22.17 23.11 -3.37
C GLY A 170 20.92 22.25 -3.24
N TRP A 171 19.81 22.81 -2.75
CA TRP A 171 18.55 22.05 -2.65
C TRP A 171 17.94 21.86 -4.04
N VAL A 172 17.82 20.60 -4.46
CA VAL A 172 17.33 20.17 -5.79
C VAL A 172 15.90 19.63 -5.77
N GLY A 173 15.13 19.90 -4.70
CA GLY A 173 13.70 19.57 -4.62
C GLY A 173 13.36 18.25 -3.96
N VAL A 174 14.36 17.53 -3.44
CA VAL A 174 14.17 16.34 -2.60
C VAL A 174 14.03 16.75 -1.14
N GLY A 175 12.93 16.35 -0.50
CA GLY A 175 12.64 16.73 0.89
C GLY A 175 12.40 18.24 1.07
N ASP A 176 12.34 18.69 2.32
CA ASP A 176 12.23 20.11 2.64
C ASP A 176 13.63 20.77 2.68
N PRO A 177 13.76 22.05 2.26
CA PRO A 177 15.03 22.75 2.38
C PRO A 177 15.37 22.99 3.86
N ALA A 178 16.60 22.69 4.25
CA ALA A 178 17.05 22.85 5.64
C ALA A 178 17.55 24.28 5.92
N TYR A 179 18.21 24.91 4.94
CA TYR A 179 18.76 26.25 5.09
C TYR A 179 18.44 27.16 3.90
N ALA A 180 18.51 28.46 4.12
CA ALA A 180 18.55 29.46 3.06
C ALA A 180 19.68 30.47 3.31
N ARG A 181 20.12 31.16 2.26
CA ARG A 181 20.97 32.35 2.37
C ARG A 181 20.61 33.37 1.29
N ILE A 182 20.81 34.63 1.62
CA ILE A 182 20.60 35.76 0.71
C ILE A 182 21.97 36.21 0.21
N ASN A 183 22.19 36.03 -1.09
CA ASN A 183 23.45 36.30 -1.76
C ASN A 183 23.50 37.75 -2.25
N VAL A 184 24.73 38.25 -2.31
CA VAL A 184 25.12 39.47 -3.02
C VAL A 184 25.99 39.03 -4.19
N ASN A 185 25.60 39.42 -5.39
CA ASN A 185 26.23 38.96 -6.62
C ASN A 185 26.75 40.14 -7.43
N LYS A 186 27.82 39.91 -8.20
CA LYS A 186 28.41 40.89 -9.12
C LYS A 186 28.59 40.32 -10.51
N ARG A 187 28.88 41.22 -11.45
CA ARG A 187 28.97 40.93 -12.88
C ARG A 187 29.91 39.77 -13.20
N ILE A 188 29.42 38.82 -14.00
CA ILE A 188 30.24 37.82 -14.72
C ILE A 188 29.89 37.85 -16.21
N VAL A 189 30.81 37.43 -17.06
CA VAL A 189 30.58 37.22 -18.48
C VAL A 189 30.93 35.77 -18.80
N VAL A 190 30.06 35.11 -19.56
CA VAL A 190 30.22 33.71 -19.94
C VAL A 190 30.11 33.54 -21.45
N ASP A 191 30.92 32.63 -21.99
CA ASP A 191 30.88 32.26 -23.40
C ASP A 191 29.71 31.30 -23.70
N SER A 192 29.66 30.76 -24.93
CA SER A 192 28.61 29.81 -25.34
C SER A 192 28.64 28.49 -24.57
N ASP A 193 29.81 28.10 -24.07
CA ASP A 193 30.02 26.82 -23.40
C ASP A 193 29.76 26.91 -21.88
N GLY A 194 29.44 28.12 -21.39
CA GLY A 194 29.20 28.39 -19.97
C GLY A 194 30.47 28.71 -19.18
N GLU A 195 31.62 28.82 -19.85
CA GLU A 195 32.89 29.16 -19.24
C GLU A 195 33.01 30.67 -18.99
N ILE A 196 33.76 31.03 -17.95
CA ILE A 196 33.90 32.43 -17.52
C ILE A 196 34.94 33.15 -18.38
N VAL A 197 34.54 34.27 -18.97
CA VAL A 197 35.47 35.23 -19.58
C VAL A 197 36.03 36.12 -18.47
N VAL A 198 37.20 35.74 -17.95
CA VAL A 198 37.81 36.32 -16.74
C VAL A 198 38.07 37.82 -16.89
N GLU A 199 38.57 38.28 -18.03
CA GLU A 199 38.94 39.69 -18.25
C GLU A 199 37.72 40.62 -18.29
N GLU A 200 36.56 40.09 -18.70
CA GLU A 200 35.32 40.83 -18.77
C GLU A 200 34.47 40.71 -17.50
N SER A 201 34.84 39.84 -16.57
CA SER A 201 34.09 39.58 -15.34
C SER A 201 34.58 40.45 -14.17
N ASN A 202 33.76 40.64 -13.14
CA ASN A 202 34.23 41.30 -11.92
C ASN A 202 35.19 40.35 -11.16
N PRO A 203 36.44 40.75 -10.87
CA PRO A 203 37.40 39.85 -10.22
C PRO A 203 36.95 39.31 -8.86
N ASN A 204 36.10 40.03 -8.13
CA ASN A 204 35.60 39.60 -6.82
C ASN A 204 34.45 38.59 -6.90
N ALA A 205 33.95 38.30 -8.10
CA ALA A 205 32.86 37.36 -8.36
C ALA A 205 33.35 36.03 -8.96
N ILE A 206 34.66 35.90 -9.21
CA ILE A 206 35.26 34.71 -9.80
C ILE A 206 35.90 33.89 -8.68
N TRP A 207 35.51 32.64 -8.57
CA TRP A 207 36.01 31.71 -7.56
C TRP A 207 36.75 30.54 -8.19
N MET A 208 37.75 30.05 -7.49
CA MET A 208 38.40 28.77 -7.79
C MET A 208 37.86 27.68 -6.86
N ASP A 209 37.85 26.45 -7.36
CA ASP A 209 37.63 25.26 -6.55
C ASP A 209 38.84 24.93 -5.65
N GLU A 210 38.75 23.83 -4.91
CA GLU A 210 39.81 23.33 -4.03
C GLU A 210 41.10 22.92 -4.78
N ASN A 211 41.00 22.65 -6.08
CA ASN A 211 42.12 22.27 -6.94
C ASN A 211 42.78 23.48 -7.63
N GLY A 212 42.29 24.69 -7.39
CA GLY A 212 42.79 25.92 -7.99
C GLY A 212 42.37 26.12 -9.45
N VAL A 213 41.35 25.41 -9.90
CA VAL A 213 40.75 25.55 -11.24
C VAL A 213 39.57 26.50 -11.16
N TYR A 214 39.31 27.27 -12.22
CA TYR A 214 38.06 28.04 -12.35
C TYR A 214 36.97 27.10 -12.87
N PRO A 215 35.99 26.68 -12.04
CA PRO A 215 34.88 25.89 -12.53
C PRO A 215 33.98 26.74 -13.43
N SER A 216 33.35 26.08 -14.39
CA SER A 216 32.32 26.65 -15.26
C SER A 216 31.23 27.38 -14.48
N ALA A 217 30.60 28.38 -15.08
CA ALA A 217 29.59 29.20 -14.40
C ALA A 217 28.29 28.45 -14.08
N ILE A 218 28.09 27.28 -14.69
CA ILE A 218 26.96 26.38 -14.45
C ILE A 218 27.21 25.35 -13.35
N THR A 219 28.44 25.26 -12.84
CA THR A 219 28.83 24.25 -11.85
C THR A 219 28.81 24.84 -10.44
N PRO A 220 28.06 24.25 -9.49
CA PRO A 220 28.17 24.57 -8.07
C PRO A 220 29.59 24.42 -7.53
N ILE A 221 30.00 25.35 -6.68
CA ILE A 221 31.30 25.32 -6.02
C ILE A 221 31.07 24.93 -4.56
N ASN A 222 31.18 23.64 -4.29
CA ASN A 222 30.87 23.07 -2.97
C ASN A 222 31.82 23.57 -1.87
N GLN A 223 33.09 23.77 -2.22
CA GLN A 223 34.12 24.27 -1.30
C GLN A 223 35.03 25.24 -2.05
N SER A 224 34.99 26.51 -1.65
CA SER A 224 35.90 27.53 -2.15
C SER A 224 37.12 27.63 -1.23
N THR A 225 38.29 27.87 -1.82
CA THR A 225 39.56 28.06 -1.11
C THR A 225 39.64 29.36 -0.30
N HIS A 226 38.62 30.24 -0.41
CA HIS A 226 38.63 31.56 0.18
C HIS A 226 37.90 31.61 1.55
N GLU A 227 38.50 32.26 2.54
CA GLU A 227 37.96 32.33 3.92
C GLU A 227 36.57 32.99 4.00
N GLN A 228 36.24 33.91 3.09
CA GLN A 228 34.93 34.60 3.05
C GLN A 228 33.75 33.66 2.74
N THR A 229 33.99 32.57 2.02
CA THR A 229 32.95 31.71 1.43
C THR A 229 32.86 30.34 2.09
N LYS A 230 33.93 29.89 2.76
CA LYS A 230 34.09 28.59 3.41
C LYS A 230 32.95 28.15 4.35
N ASN A 231 32.24 29.09 4.97
CA ASN A 231 31.14 28.81 5.91
C ASN A 231 29.74 29.08 5.33
N ARG A 232 29.61 29.21 4.01
CA ARG A 232 28.35 29.62 3.36
C ARG A 232 27.61 28.47 2.66
N GLY A 233 28.15 27.25 2.63
CA GLY A 233 27.61 26.15 1.80
C GLY A 233 28.02 26.30 0.32
N ALA A 234 27.47 25.46 -0.57
CA ALA A 234 27.81 25.50 -2.01
C ALA A 234 27.53 26.87 -2.64
N ILE A 235 28.50 27.48 -3.34
CA ILE A 235 28.38 28.79 -4.02
C ILE A 235 28.40 28.62 -5.55
N TYR A 236 28.42 29.73 -6.30
CA TYR A 236 28.46 29.73 -7.77
C TYR A 236 29.25 30.94 -8.27
N GLN A 237 29.60 30.94 -9.55
CA GLN A 237 30.28 32.07 -10.18
C GLN A 237 29.36 33.29 -10.22
N GLY A 238 29.86 34.47 -9.82
CA GLY A 238 29.02 35.65 -9.59
C GLY A 238 28.73 35.96 -8.13
N PHE A 239 28.85 34.97 -7.24
CA PHE A 239 28.72 35.16 -5.80
C PHE A 239 29.81 36.12 -5.28
N VAL A 240 29.49 37.00 -4.34
CA VAL A 240 30.49 37.83 -3.65
C VAL A 240 30.40 37.66 -2.15
N ASN A 241 29.20 37.78 -1.58
CA ASN A 241 28.98 37.63 -0.15
C ASN A 241 27.53 37.20 0.12
N SER A 242 27.19 36.92 1.37
CA SER A 242 25.82 36.57 1.75
C SER A 242 25.50 36.82 3.22
N SER A 243 24.22 36.69 3.55
CA SER A 243 23.74 36.49 4.91
C SER A 243 24.38 35.25 5.55
N GLN A 244 24.29 35.13 6.88
CA GLN A 244 24.55 33.84 7.53
C GLN A 244 23.61 32.76 6.97
N LEU A 245 24.00 31.48 7.11
CA LEU A 245 23.10 30.37 6.83
C LEU A 245 21.91 30.47 7.80
N ILE A 246 20.71 30.60 7.24
CA ILE A 246 19.46 30.74 7.97
C ILE A 246 18.85 29.35 8.05
N GLY A 247 18.74 28.76 9.24
CA GLY A 247 17.97 27.54 9.44
C GLY A 247 16.48 27.80 9.18
N LEU A 248 15.86 26.95 8.36
CA LEU A 248 14.48 27.15 7.91
C LEU A 248 13.43 26.54 8.84
N ASP A 249 13.84 25.82 9.88
CA ASP A 249 12.95 25.29 10.91
C ASP A 249 12.09 26.39 11.55
N GLY A 250 10.77 26.23 11.47
CA GLY A 250 9.78 27.20 11.93
C GLY A 250 9.60 28.45 11.06
N ILE A 251 10.35 28.60 9.97
CA ILE A 251 10.25 29.68 8.97
C ILE A 251 9.59 29.15 7.69
N PHE A 252 10.05 28.02 7.16
CA PHE A 252 9.42 27.34 6.03
C PHE A 252 8.20 26.55 6.50
N ASP A 253 7.08 26.68 5.78
CA ASP A 253 5.85 25.92 6.04
C ASP A 253 5.46 25.12 4.78
N PRO A 254 5.64 23.79 4.78
CA PRO A 254 5.36 22.96 3.61
C PRO A 254 3.85 22.88 3.27
N ASN A 255 2.97 23.27 4.20
CA ASN A 255 1.52 23.27 4.00
C ASN A 255 0.97 24.61 3.48
N ASP A 256 1.80 25.65 3.45
CA ASP A 256 1.40 26.95 2.90
C ASP A 256 1.52 26.93 1.36
N VAL A 257 0.37 26.90 0.71
CA VAL A 257 0.22 26.90 -0.76
C VAL A 257 -0.03 28.31 -1.32
N SER A 258 0.04 29.35 -0.48
CA SER A 258 -0.38 30.69 -0.88
C SER A 258 0.65 31.38 -1.80
N VAL A 259 0.20 31.80 -2.98
CA VAL A 259 0.89 32.79 -3.81
C VAL A 259 0.26 34.16 -3.52
N PRO A 260 0.98 35.13 -2.93
CA PRO A 260 0.44 36.45 -2.63
C PRO A 260 0.06 37.17 -3.92
N GLY A 261 -1.09 37.84 -3.91
CA GLY A 261 -1.71 38.46 -5.10
C GLY A 261 -0.98 39.67 -5.72
N GLY A 262 0.29 39.90 -5.40
CA GLY A 262 1.12 40.98 -5.93
C GLY A 262 2.27 40.46 -6.78
N ILE A 263 1.99 40.07 -8.03
CA ILE A 263 2.98 39.50 -8.97
C ILE A 263 3.93 40.57 -9.57
N LEU A 264 3.58 41.86 -9.46
CA LEU A 264 4.28 43.01 -10.09
C LEU A 264 5.70 43.33 -9.55
N GLY A 265 6.34 42.41 -8.82
CA GLY A 265 7.72 42.55 -8.33
C GLY A 265 8.54 41.25 -8.37
N TYR A 266 8.01 40.20 -9.01
CA TYR A 266 8.70 38.92 -9.12
C TYR A 266 9.76 38.99 -10.23
N THR A 267 10.94 38.43 -9.99
CA THR A 267 12.02 38.42 -10.97
C THR A 267 12.89 37.17 -10.85
N PRO A 268 13.25 36.50 -11.97
CA PRO A 268 14.11 35.31 -11.91
C PRO A 268 15.47 35.63 -11.25
N SER A 269 15.87 36.91 -11.29
CA SER A 269 17.07 37.46 -10.67
C SER A 269 17.23 37.25 -9.17
N THR A 270 16.16 36.92 -8.45
CA THR A 270 16.24 36.66 -7.01
C THR A 270 16.55 35.21 -6.69
N THR A 271 16.69 34.34 -7.68
CA THR A 271 16.84 32.90 -7.49
C THR A 271 18.21 32.48 -7.95
N ASP A 272 18.95 31.79 -7.10
CA ASP A 272 20.18 31.13 -7.50
C ASP A 272 19.86 29.83 -8.23
N PHE A 273 19.72 29.89 -9.56
CA PHE A 273 19.41 28.68 -10.33
C PHE A 273 20.55 27.67 -10.32
N VAL A 274 21.81 28.08 -10.36
CA VAL A 274 22.96 27.14 -10.39
C VAL A 274 22.94 26.16 -9.21
N ASN A 275 22.64 26.64 -8.00
CA ASN A 275 22.53 25.76 -6.83
C ASN A 275 21.11 25.22 -6.57
N ASN A 276 20.08 25.66 -7.29
CA ASN A 276 18.69 25.26 -7.04
C ASN A 276 17.94 24.84 -8.31
N ILE A 277 18.60 24.18 -9.26
CA ILE A 277 17.91 23.50 -10.36
C ILE A 277 17.10 22.35 -9.76
N MET A 278 15.78 22.45 -9.87
CA MET A 278 14.86 21.35 -9.54
C MET A 278 14.75 20.43 -10.74
N MET A 279 14.82 19.12 -10.52
CA MET A 279 14.46 18.11 -11.51
C MET A 279 13.05 17.62 -11.17
N GLU A 280 12.06 17.92 -12.01
CA GLU A 280 10.69 17.41 -11.85
C GLU A 280 10.38 16.42 -12.97
N SER A 281 10.81 15.17 -12.79
CA SER A 281 10.52 14.07 -13.70
C SER A 281 9.43 13.15 -13.14
N ASP A 282 8.57 12.65 -14.03
CA ASP A 282 7.61 11.59 -13.74
C ASP A 282 8.05 10.22 -14.27
N ILE A 283 9.37 10.05 -14.50
CA ILE A 283 10.00 8.82 -15.03
C ILE A 283 9.49 7.56 -14.34
N ILE A 284 9.15 7.62 -13.05
CA ILE A 284 8.65 6.45 -12.30
C ILE A 284 7.27 6.02 -12.83
N ASN A 285 6.31 6.95 -12.97
CA ASN A 285 5.00 6.64 -13.55
C ASN A 285 5.11 6.37 -15.05
N GLU A 286 5.96 7.08 -15.77
CA GLU A 286 6.18 6.85 -17.21
C GLU A 286 6.77 5.46 -17.46
N THR A 287 7.72 5.01 -16.64
CA THR A 287 8.26 3.65 -16.68
C THR A 287 7.18 2.64 -16.31
N LEU A 288 6.37 2.87 -15.28
CA LEU A 288 5.24 1.99 -14.92
C LEU A 288 4.22 1.87 -16.05
N GLY A 289 3.89 2.97 -16.73
CA GLY A 289 2.94 3.04 -17.83
C GLY A 289 3.53 2.66 -19.19
N ASN A 290 4.83 2.32 -19.26
CA ASN A 290 5.47 1.85 -20.47
C ASN A 290 4.95 0.44 -20.84
N LYS A 291 4.72 0.21 -22.13
CA LYS A 291 4.11 -1.04 -22.62
C LYS A 291 4.98 -2.28 -22.35
N GLU A 292 6.31 -2.15 -22.45
CA GLU A 292 7.21 -3.29 -22.20
C GLU A 292 7.28 -3.61 -20.71
N THR A 293 7.35 -2.60 -19.85
CA THR A 293 7.26 -2.81 -18.39
C THR A 293 5.90 -3.40 -17.99
N GLN A 294 4.80 -2.94 -18.58
CA GLN A 294 3.47 -3.53 -18.33
C GLN A 294 3.41 -5.00 -18.76
N LYS A 295 4.03 -5.35 -19.89
CA LYS A 295 4.12 -6.73 -20.37
C LYS A 295 4.93 -7.58 -19.41
N GLU A 296 6.10 -7.13 -18.97
CA GLU A 296 6.91 -7.83 -17.97
C GLU A 296 6.16 -8.02 -16.64
N ILE A 297 5.46 -6.99 -16.14
CA ILE A 297 4.58 -7.09 -14.96
C ILE A 297 3.54 -8.18 -15.16
N THR A 298 2.87 -8.20 -16.32
CA THR A 298 1.81 -9.17 -16.62
C THR A 298 2.35 -10.59 -16.69
N GLU A 299 3.47 -10.80 -17.39
CA GLU A 299 4.11 -12.11 -17.52
C GLU A 299 4.58 -12.63 -16.16
N TYR A 300 5.22 -11.80 -15.35
CA TYR A 300 5.72 -12.18 -14.05
C TYR A 300 4.59 -12.49 -13.06
N LEU A 301 3.57 -11.63 -12.97
CA LEU A 301 2.43 -11.86 -12.07
C LEU A 301 1.62 -13.09 -12.49
N ASN A 302 1.47 -13.34 -13.80
CA ASN A 302 0.85 -14.58 -14.28
C ASN A 302 1.68 -15.81 -13.88
N SER A 303 3.00 -15.79 -14.10
CA SER A 303 3.86 -16.89 -13.68
C SER A 303 3.79 -17.12 -12.18
N TYR A 304 3.74 -16.05 -11.39
CA TYR A 304 3.63 -16.11 -9.94
C TYR A 304 2.31 -16.72 -9.47
N LEU A 305 1.17 -16.32 -10.06
CA LEU A 305 -0.15 -16.85 -9.69
C LEU A 305 -0.36 -18.29 -10.16
N LEU A 306 0.28 -18.69 -11.26
CA LEU A 306 0.17 -20.04 -11.79
C LEU A 306 1.12 -21.03 -11.13
N ASP A 307 2.05 -20.56 -10.31
CA ASP A 307 2.95 -21.40 -9.54
C ASP A 307 2.24 -21.97 -8.31
N TYR A 308 2.35 -23.29 -8.14
CA TYR A 308 1.70 -24.03 -7.06
C TYR A 308 2.29 -23.67 -5.68
N ASP A 309 3.57 -23.33 -5.61
CA ASP A 309 4.21 -22.95 -4.33
C ASP A 309 3.84 -21.52 -3.90
N ASN A 310 3.19 -20.76 -4.79
CA ASN A 310 2.82 -19.35 -4.61
C ASN A 310 1.30 -19.12 -4.51
N GLN A 311 0.52 -20.16 -4.22
CA GLN A 311 -0.92 -20.03 -4.03
C GLN A 311 -1.29 -19.00 -2.95
N ILE A 312 -2.41 -18.29 -3.15
CA ILE A 312 -2.94 -17.30 -2.21
C ILE A 312 -4.20 -17.88 -1.58
N TYR A 313 -4.11 -18.35 -0.35
CA TYR A 313 -5.26 -18.89 0.36
C TYR A 313 -6.15 -17.76 0.87
N ILE A 314 -7.46 -17.86 0.65
CA ILE A 314 -8.46 -16.91 1.14
C ILE A 314 -9.51 -17.65 1.97
N GLY A 315 -9.77 -17.15 3.17
CA GLY A 315 -10.65 -17.75 4.17
C GLY A 315 -10.81 -16.84 5.40
N GLU A 316 -11.35 -17.37 6.49
CA GLU A 316 -11.62 -16.65 7.76
C GLU A 316 -10.35 -16.15 8.51
N GLY A 317 -9.16 -16.52 8.02
CA GLY A 317 -7.85 -16.08 8.53
C GLY A 317 -7.06 -15.18 7.58
N ILE A 318 -7.69 -14.71 6.49
CA ILE A 318 -7.03 -13.90 5.46
C ILE A 318 -6.45 -12.59 6.02
N ASN A 319 -5.22 -12.27 5.63
CA ASN A 319 -4.64 -10.96 5.85
C ASN A 319 -4.52 -10.22 4.52
N VAL A 320 -5.43 -9.27 4.28
CA VAL A 320 -5.50 -8.50 3.03
C VAL A 320 -4.23 -7.68 2.79
N THR A 321 -3.58 -7.20 3.86
CA THR A 321 -2.31 -6.49 3.74
C THR A 321 -1.20 -7.41 3.22
N HIS A 322 -1.16 -8.69 3.63
CA HIS A 322 -0.19 -9.64 3.10
C HIS A 322 -0.37 -9.86 1.60
N ILE A 323 -1.61 -10.01 1.13
CA ILE A 323 -1.91 -10.14 -0.31
C ILE A 323 -1.43 -8.90 -1.07
N ASN A 324 -1.76 -7.70 -0.56
CA ASN A 324 -1.32 -6.44 -1.15
C ASN A 324 0.21 -6.38 -1.27
N VAL A 325 0.93 -6.67 -0.18
CA VAL A 325 2.40 -6.64 -0.16
C VAL A 325 2.98 -7.63 -1.16
N ARG A 326 2.40 -8.84 -1.29
CA ARG A 326 2.85 -9.84 -2.27
C ARG A 326 2.86 -9.25 -3.69
N PHE A 327 1.73 -8.74 -4.18
CA PHE A 327 1.67 -8.14 -5.53
C PHE A 327 2.53 -6.88 -5.67
N LYS A 328 2.49 -6.02 -4.65
CA LYS A 328 3.23 -4.76 -4.61
C LYS A 328 4.74 -4.99 -4.75
N ASN A 329 5.31 -5.95 -4.01
CA ASN A 329 6.72 -6.30 -4.09
C ASN A 329 7.13 -6.73 -5.51
N ARG A 330 6.30 -7.54 -6.20
CA ARG A 330 6.60 -8.01 -7.56
C ARG A 330 6.55 -6.87 -8.58
N ILE A 331 5.52 -6.03 -8.52
CA ILE A 331 5.40 -4.85 -9.39
C ILE A 331 6.60 -3.91 -9.15
N TYR A 332 6.97 -3.69 -7.89
CA TYR A 332 8.10 -2.84 -7.54
C TYR A 332 9.45 -3.41 -8.00
N ALA A 333 9.66 -4.73 -7.91
CA ALA A 333 10.89 -5.37 -8.39
C ALA A 333 11.10 -5.15 -9.89
N ILE A 334 10.03 -5.27 -10.68
CA ILE A 334 10.06 -5.04 -12.13
C ILE A 334 10.28 -3.56 -12.45
N LEU A 335 9.57 -2.66 -11.76
CA LEU A 335 9.81 -1.21 -11.86
C LEU A 335 11.27 -0.87 -11.55
N PHE A 336 11.83 -1.43 -10.49
CA PHE A 336 13.22 -1.20 -10.11
C PHE A 336 14.17 -1.69 -11.20
N LYS A 337 13.96 -2.90 -11.74
CA LYS A 337 14.71 -3.42 -12.89
C LYS A 337 14.61 -2.51 -14.12
N SER A 338 13.42 -2.02 -14.46
CA SER A 338 13.23 -1.11 -15.59
C SER A 338 13.95 0.23 -15.39
N LEU A 339 13.94 0.79 -14.18
CA LEU A 339 14.67 2.03 -13.87
C LEU A 339 16.20 1.84 -13.84
N LEU A 340 16.68 0.64 -13.51
CA LEU A 340 18.10 0.31 -13.64
C LEU A 340 18.54 0.23 -15.12
N ASP A 341 17.64 -0.16 -16.02
CA ASP A 341 17.82 -0.18 -17.49
C ASP A 341 17.28 1.10 -18.17
N ARG A 342 17.20 2.23 -17.44
CA ARG A 342 16.56 3.49 -17.91
C ARG A 342 17.13 4.11 -19.18
N LYS A 343 18.36 3.79 -19.60
CA LYS A 343 18.92 4.29 -20.87
C LYS A 343 18.62 3.38 -22.07
N ASN A 344 17.85 2.31 -21.86
CA ASN A 344 17.34 1.48 -22.94
C ASN A 344 16.41 2.33 -23.85
N PRO A 345 16.66 2.38 -25.18
CA PRO A 345 15.91 3.22 -26.10
C PRO A 345 14.39 3.01 -26.08
N ILE A 346 13.90 1.87 -25.58
CA ILE A 346 12.47 1.57 -25.45
C ILE A 346 11.71 2.50 -24.49
N TYR A 347 12.44 3.19 -23.59
CA TYR A 347 11.84 4.07 -22.60
C TYR A 347 11.78 5.53 -23.06
N GLU A 348 12.49 5.92 -24.12
CA GLU A 348 12.52 7.28 -24.66
C GLU A 348 12.82 8.38 -23.61
N ASN A 349 13.53 8.02 -22.53
CA ASN A 349 13.82 8.91 -21.40
C ASN A 349 14.69 10.10 -21.83
N THR A 350 14.34 11.30 -21.34
CA THR A 350 15.13 12.51 -21.53
C THR A 350 16.33 12.57 -20.58
N ASP A 351 17.30 13.45 -20.83
CA ASP A 351 18.43 13.66 -19.92
C ASP A 351 17.99 14.06 -18.49
N GLU A 352 16.88 14.80 -18.37
CA GLU A 352 16.28 15.15 -17.08
C GLU A 352 15.74 13.92 -16.35
N ASP A 353 15.05 13.03 -17.07
CA ASP A 353 14.53 11.77 -16.52
C ASP A 353 15.68 10.88 -16.02
N LEU A 354 16.77 10.83 -16.78
CA LEU A 354 17.95 10.05 -16.44
C LEU A 354 18.64 10.57 -15.17
N ALA A 355 18.75 11.89 -15.02
CA ALA A 355 19.33 12.54 -13.84
C ALA A 355 18.44 12.39 -12.60
N TYR A 356 17.12 12.56 -12.75
CA TYR A 356 16.16 12.33 -11.67
C TYR A 356 16.12 10.85 -11.27
N GLY A 357 16.09 9.94 -12.24
CA GLY A 357 16.14 8.49 -12.02
C GLY A 357 17.35 8.06 -11.20
N LYS A 358 18.55 8.59 -11.52
CA LYS A 358 19.77 8.35 -10.72
C LYS A 358 19.59 8.78 -9.25
N THR A 359 18.99 9.95 -9.02
CA THR A 359 18.73 10.47 -7.68
C THR A 359 17.79 9.56 -6.87
N VAL A 360 16.70 9.12 -7.49
CA VAL A 360 15.71 8.22 -6.87
C VAL A 360 16.34 6.86 -6.54
N LEU A 361 17.11 6.29 -7.47
CA LEU A 361 17.73 4.97 -7.31
C LEU A 361 18.72 4.91 -6.14
N ASN A 362 19.40 6.02 -5.79
CA ASN A 362 20.26 6.09 -4.61
C ASN A 362 19.49 5.76 -3.31
N GLY A 363 18.28 6.31 -3.18
CA GLY A 363 17.40 6.03 -2.06
C GLY A 363 16.91 4.58 -2.07
N TRP A 364 16.54 4.06 -3.24
CA TRP A 364 15.99 2.71 -3.39
C TRP A 364 17.05 1.64 -3.11
N TRP A 365 18.28 1.80 -3.62
CA TRP A 365 19.41 0.93 -3.28
C TRP A 365 19.71 0.91 -1.78
N SER A 366 19.61 2.06 -1.11
CA SER A 366 19.84 2.18 0.33
C SER A 366 18.75 1.46 1.13
N ALA A 367 17.48 1.62 0.74
CA ALA A 367 16.36 0.93 1.34
C ALA A 367 16.42 -0.59 1.11
N LEU A 368 16.74 -1.02 -0.11
CA LEU A 368 16.89 -2.43 -0.47
C LEU A 368 17.99 -3.10 0.34
N ASN A 369 19.18 -2.49 0.44
CA ASN A 369 20.27 -3.01 1.25
C ASN A 369 19.94 -3.06 2.74
N LYS A 370 19.21 -2.06 3.26
CA LYS A 370 18.75 -2.05 4.65
C LYS A 370 17.82 -3.24 4.91
N ASN A 371 16.82 -3.44 4.06
CA ASN A 371 15.88 -4.55 4.19
C ASN A 371 16.56 -5.91 3.98
N ALA A 372 17.50 -6.01 3.04
CA ALA A 372 18.28 -7.24 2.82
C ALA A 372 19.07 -7.66 4.07
N LYS A 373 19.65 -6.71 4.80
CA LYS A 373 20.32 -6.98 6.08
C LYS A 373 19.36 -7.42 7.18
N VAL A 374 18.12 -6.92 7.17
CA VAL A 374 17.08 -7.41 8.09
C VAL A 374 16.79 -8.88 7.79
N VAL A 375 16.60 -9.24 6.52
CA VAL A 375 16.41 -10.64 6.09
C VAL A 375 17.60 -11.51 6.47
N GLU A 376 18.84 -11.09 6.18
CA GLU A 376 20.07 -11.82 6.54
C GLU A 376 20.16 -12.12 8.06
N SER A 377 19.71 -11.16 8.88
CA SER A 377 19.72 -11.28 10.34
C SER A 377 18.59 -12.15 10.91
N ALA A 378 17.66 -12.62 10.07
CA ALA A 378 16.52 -13.41 10.52
C ALA A 378 16.96 -14.73 11.16
N ASN A 379 16.27 -15.11 12.25
CA ASN A 379 16.63 -16.31 13.02
C ASN A 379 16.12 -17.61 12.39
N TYR A 380 15.10 -17.55 11.54
CA TYR A 380 14.51 -18.71 10.89
C TYR A 380 15.32 -19.21 9.68
N LEU A 381 16.19 -18.37 9.10
CA LEU A 381 17.03 -18.77 7.97
C LEU A 381 18.13 -19.74 8.40
N THR A 382 18.31 -20.79 7.61
CA THR A 382 19.43 -21.72 7.70
C THR A 382 20.75 -21.06 7.33
N SER A 383 21.87 -21.68 7.72
CA SER A 383 23.21 -21.18 7.35
C SER A 383 23.43 -21.07 5.83
N GLY A 384 22.79 -21.94 5.04
CA GLY A 384 22.87 -21.91 3.58
C GLY A 384 22.13 -20.71 2.99
N GLU A 385 20.89 -20.49 3.42
CA GLU A 385 20.06 -19.35 2.99
C GLU A 385 20.69 -18.02 3.41
N LYS A 386 21.27 -17.94 4.62
CA LYS A 386 22.03 -16.75 5.04
C LYS A 386 23.20 -16.45 4.12
N ALA A 387 23.96 -17.47 3.71
CA ALA A 387 25.08 -17.29 2.79
C ALA A 387 24.61 -16.83 1.40
N GLU A 388 23.45 -17.30 0.93
CA GLU A 388 22.82 -16.84 -0.31
C GLU A 388 22.38 -15.37 -0.20
N VAL A 389 21.72 -14.98 0.89
CA VAL A 389 21.35 -13.57 1.14
C VAL A 389 22.59 -12.68 1.23
N SER A 390 23.67 -13.13 1.89
CA SER A 390 24.94 -12.39 1.89
C SER A 390 25.51 -12.20 0.49
N ALA A 391 25.42 -13.22 -0.39
CA ALA A 391 25.85 -13.13 -1.78
C ALA A 391 24.99 -12.15 -2.59
N ILE A 392 23.68 -12.15 -2.36
CA ILE A 392 22.74 -11.17 -2.94
C ILE A 392 23.13 -9.75 -2.51
N ILE A 393 23.40 -9.51 -1.23
CA ILE A 393 23.84 -8.19 -0.72
C ILE A 393 25.16 -7.76 -1.38
N GLN A 394 26.11 -8.68 -1.57
CA GLN A 394 27.36 -8.37 -2.28
C GLN A 394 27.10 -7.98 -3.74
N ASN A 395 26.21 -8.70 -4.44
CA ASN A 395 25.83 -8.37 -5.80
C ASN A 395 25.12 -7.00 -5.88
N PHE A 396 24.18 -6.70 -4.98
CA PHE A 396 23.53 -5.39 -4.91
C PHE A 396 24.54 -4.25 -4.70
N ASN A 397 25.52 -4.43 -3.82
CA ASN A 397 26.56 -3.42 -3.63
C ASN A 397 27.44 -3.24 -4.89
N ALA A 398 27.79 -4.32 -5.58
CA ALA A 398 28.55 -4.26 -6.83
C ALA A 398 27.76 -3.55 -7.94
N MET A 399 26.48 -3.91 -8.13
CA MET A 399 25.61 -3.31 -9.14
C MET A 399 25.31 -1.85 -8.83
N ARG A 400 25.11 -1.50 -7.56
CA ARG A 400 24.96 -0.12 -7.12
C ARG A 400 26.17 0.73 -7.50
N ILE A 401 27.40 0.24 -7.32
CA ILE A 401 28.61 0.99 -7.68
C ILE A 401 28.63 1.28 -9.19
N ILE A 402 28.26 0.30 -10.01
CA ILE A 402 28.19 0.46 -11.47
C ILE A 402 27.08 1.45 -11.87
N ASP A 403 25.89 1.33 -11.29
CA ASP A 403 24.75 2.23 -11.57
C ASP A 403 25.00 3.68 -11.09
N GLN A 404 25.80 3.86 -10.03
CA GLN A 404 26.11 5.16 -9.43
C GLN A 404 27.35 5.85 -10.01
N ASP A 405 28.05 5.24 -10.98
CA ASP A 405 29.28 5.78 -11.58
C ASP A 405 29.10 7.25 -12.01
N GLU A 406 30.16 8.05 -11.82
CA GLU A 406 30.17 9.52 -11.96
C GLU A 406 30.02 9.97 -13.42
N ASP A 407 30.29 9.11 -14.39
CA ASP A 407 30.06 9.42 -15.80
C ASP A 407 28.56 9.61 -16.05
N VAL A 408 28.15 10.85 -16.33
CA VAL A 408 26.78 11.24 -16.67
C VAL A 408 26.29 10.48 -17.93
N ASN A 409 27.20 10.00 -18.76
CA ASN A 409 26.92 9.16 -19.93
C ASN A 409 26.86 7.66 -19.61
N SER A 410 27.20 7.22 -18.39
CA SER A 410 27.13 5.81 -17.97
C SER A 410 25.73 5.24 -18.22
N PRO A 411 25.59 4.06 -18.87
CA PRO A 411 24.33 3.50 -19.36
C PRO A 411 23.33 3.07 -18.26
N GLY A 412 23.63 3.28 -16.97
CA GLY A 412 22.99 2.51 -15.91
C GLY A 412 23.47 1.07 -15.97
N LEU A 413 22.64 0.12 -15.57
CA LEU A 413 22.96 -1.31 -15.72
C LEU A 413 22.57 -1.80 -17.11
N SER A 414 23.36 -2.71 -17.69
CA SER A 414 22.92 -3.45 -18.88
C SER A 414 21.71 -4.34 -18.57
N THR A 415 20.92 -4.68 -19.59
CA THR A 415 19.73 -5.54 -19.44
C THR A 415 20.01 -6.87 -18.72
N SER A 416 21.18 -7.47 -18.93
CA SER A 416 21.55 -8.72 -18.22
C SER A 416 21.89 -8.48 -16.75
N GLN A 417 22.52 -7.35 -16.42
CA GLN A 417 22.80 -6.97 -15.04
C GLN A 417 21.52 -6.60 -14.30
N SER A 418 20.63 -5.83 -14.91
CA SER A 418 19.34 -5.47 -14.31
C SER A 418 18.43 -6.70 -14.14
N GLN A 419 18.46 -7.67 -15.08
CA GLN A 419 17.80 -8.96 -14.90
C GLN A 419 18.37 -9.75 -13.71
N LYS A 420 19.70 -9.79 -13.54
CA LYS A 420 20.30 -10.46 -12.38
C LYS A 420 19.88 -9.80 -11.07
N VAL A 421 19.76 -8.48 -11.03
CA VAL A 421 19.22 -7.75 -9.86
C VAL A 421 17.77 -8.13 -9.59
N LEU A 422 16.94 -8.25 -10.63
CA LEU A 422 15.55 -8.70 -10.49
C LEU A 422 15.49 -10.10 -9.88
N ASP A 423 16.24 -11.06 -10.43
CA ASP A 423 16.25 -12.45 -9.94
C ASP A 423 16.66 -12.51 -8.46
N ASP A 424 17.75 -11.82 -8.09
CA ASP A 424 18.22 -11.74 -6.71
C ASP A 424 17.21 -11.06 -5.77
N PHE A 425 16.51 -10.03 -6.25
CA PHE A 425 15.50 -9.32 -5.47
C PHE A 425 14.28 -10.20 -5.22
N LEU A 426 13.85 -10.98 -6.21
CA LEU A 426 12.72 -11.92 -6.06
C LEU A 426 13.06 -13.05 -5.07
N THR A 427 14.29 -13.57 -5.10
CA THR A 427 14.79 -14.51 -4.08
C THR A 427 14.81 -13.88 -2.69
N LEU A 428 15.25 -12.62 -2.58
CA LEU A 428 15.24 -11.91 -1.30
C LEU A 428 13.82 -11.73 -0.74
N ILE A 429 12.85 -11.42 -1.60
CA ILE A 429 11.43 -11.32 -1.21
C ILE A 429 10.94 -12.66 -0.66
N ALA A 430 11.27 -13.78 -1.32
CA ALA A 430 10.88 -15.12 -0.85
C ALA A 430 11.45 -15.43 0.55
N TYR A 431 12.70 -15.05 0.83
CA TYR A 431 13.32 -15.23 2.15
C TYR A 431 12.82 -14.25 3.22
N SER A 432 12.05 -13.23 2.86
CA SER A 432 11.63 -12.17 3.80
C SER A 432 10.52 -12.55 4.77
N LYS A 433 9.86 -13.69 4.55
CA LYS A 433 8.80 -14.24 5.42
C LYS A 433 9.38 -15.35 6.30
N ASP A 434 9.02 -15.37 7.58
CA ASP A 434 9.24 -16.54 8.44
C ASP A 434 8.28 -17.70 8.06
N PRO A 435 8.78 -18.84 7.54
CA PRO A 435 7.91 -19.98 7.20
C PRO A 435 7.35 -20.69 8.43
N THR A 436 7.88 -20.43 9.63
CA THR A 436 7.44 -21.06 10.88
C THR A 436 6.38 -20.25 11.62
N ASN A 437 6.18 -18.98 11.25
CA ASN A 437 5.19 -18.10 11.87
C ASN A 437 4.04 -17.82 10.89
N PRO A 438 2.85 -18.42 11.09
CA PRO A 438 1.73 -18.27 10.18
C PRO A 438 1.12 -16.85 10.18
N ASN A 439 1.46 -16.00 11.16
CA ASN A 439 1.04 -14.61 11.21
C ASN A 439 2.02 -13.65 10.51
N ASP A 440 3.19 -14.14 10.09
CA ASP A 440 4.20 -13.30 9.45
C ASP A 440 3.93 -13.16 7.94
N GLY A 441 4.22 -11.98 7.43
CA GLY A 441 4.08 -11.65 6.01
C GLY A 441 5.43 -11.31 5.39
N GLU A 442 5.47 -11.17 4.08
CA GLU A 442 6.65 -10.59 3.43
C GLU A 442 6.89 -9.15 3.90
N ILE A 443 8.17 -8.73 3.91
CA ILE A 443 8.53 -7.33 4.13
C ILE A 443 7.98 -6.48 2.95
N ASP A 444 7.35 -5.34 3.23
CA ASP A 444 6.96 -4.37 2.19
C ASP A 444 8.20 -3.58 1.73
N PHE A 445 8.86 -4.06 0.67
CA PHE A 445 10.03 -3.41 0.09
C PHE A 445 9.68 -2.11 -0.65
N ALA A 446 8.38 -1.84 -0.86
CA ALA A 446 7.88 -0.77 -1.71
C ALA A 446 6.99 0.22 -0.94
N ALA A 447 7.06 0.23 0.41
CA ALA A 447 6.10 0.86 1.32
C ALA A 447 5.61 2.25 0.87
N SER A 448 6.53 3.14 0.48
CA SER A 448 6.24 4.51 0.01
C SER A 448 6.44 4.72 -1.49
N ASN A 449 6.79 3.68 -2.25
CA ASN A 449 7.29 3.79 -3.62
C ASN A 449 6.21 3.52 -4.67
N ILE A 450 5.23 2.68 -4.37
CA ILE A 450 4.06 2.49 -5.24
C ILE A 450 2.82 2.32 -4.37
N THR A 451 1.68 2.76 -4.90
CA THR A 451 0.37 2.46 -4.37
C THR A 451 -0.29 1.45 -5.29
N ILE A 452 -0.85 0.38 -4.73
CA ILE A 452 -1.67 -0.56 -5.47
C ILE A 452 -3.11 -0.56 -4.94
N LYS A 453 -4.07 -0.86 -5.81
CA LYS A 453 -5.44 -1.21 -5.42
C LYS A 453 -5.86 -2.47 -6.18
N MET A 454 -6.44 -3.41 -5.45
CA MET A 454 -6.94 -4.66 -6.01
C MET A 454 -8.47 -4.60 -6.08
N TYR A 455 -9.01 -5.12 -7.19
CA TYR A 455 -10.42 -5.09 -7.52
C TYR A 455 -10.91 -6.49 -7.85
N LYS A 456 -12.12 -6.77 -7.40
CA LYS A 456 -12.99 -7.85 -7.85
C LYS A 456 -13.89 -7.30 -8.95
N VAL A 457 -13.68 -7.77 -10.19
CA VAL A 457 -14.36 -7.24 -11.39
C VAL A 457 -15.28 -8.31 -11.96
N ALA A 458 -16.52 -7.96 -12.32
CA ALA A 458 -17.40 -8.88 -13.05
C ALA A 458 -16.78 -9.26 -14.42
N PRO A 459 -17.11 -10.42 -15.00
CA PRO A 459 -16.51 -10.87 -16.26
C PRO A 459 -16.61 -9.83 -17.39
N ASP A 460 -17.75 -9.17 -17.54
CA ASP A 460 -18.01 -8.08 -18.50
C ASP A 460 -17.75 -6.67 -17.95
N GLY A 461 -17.32 -6.57 -16.69
CA GLY A 461 -17.15 -5.32 -15.96
C GLY A 461 -15.93 -4.50 -16.37
N VAL A 462 -16.00 -3.20 -16.09
CA VAL A 462 -14.85 -2.29 -16.21
C VAL A 462 -14.06 -2.32 -14.89
N LEU A 463 -12.74 -2.52 -14.99
CA LEU A 463 -11.81 -2.58 -13.86
C LEU A 463 -12.07 -1.53 -12.78
N TRP A 464 -12.16 -0.27 -13.19
CA TRP A 464 -12.31 0.90 -12.30
C TRP A 464 -13.66 1.00 -11.59
N SER A 465 -14.63 0.19 -12.00
CA SER A 465 -15.96 0.10 -11.37
C SER A 465 -16.12 -1.17 -10.52
N GLY A 466 -15.07 -2.00 -10.42
CA GLY A 466 -15.07 -3.21 -9.61
C GLY A 466 -15.12 -2.92 -8.11
N ALA A 467 -15.49 -3.92 -7.32
CA ALA A 467 -15.45 -3.82 -5.86
C ALA A 467 -14.00 -3.91 -5.37
N ILE A 468 -13.59 -3.06 -4.43
CA ILE A 468 -12.23 -3.08 -3.88
C ILE A 468 -12.08 -4.31 -2.96
N LEU A 469 -10.99 -5.05 -3.13
CA LEU A 469 -10.63 -6.19 -2.29
C LEU A 469 -9.87 -5.71 -1.04
N ASP A 470 -10.59 -5.10 -0.10
CA ASP A 470 -10.03 -4.46 1.12
C ASP A 470 -10.35 -5.19 2.43
N SER A 471 -11.18 -6.23 2.39
CA SER A 471 -11.70 -6.91 3.57
C SER A 471 -12.04 -8.36 3.28
N GLU A 472 -12.03 -9.22 4.30
CA GLU A 472 -12.39 -10.64 4.20
C GLU A 472 -13.73 -10.85 3.47
N ALA A 473 -14.73 -10.02 3.77
CA ALA A 473 -16.05 -10.10 3.16
C ALA A 473 -16.01 -9.96 1.63
N MET A 474 -15.11 -9.15 1.10
CA MET A 474 -14.98 -8.94 -0.35
C MET A 474 -14.38 -10.15 -1.08
N TYR A 475 -13.68 -11.03 -0.35
CA TYR A 475 -13.04 -12.24 -0.87
C TYR A 475 -13.92 -13.50 -0.81
N ARG A 476 -15.06 -13.47 -0.10
CA ARG A 476 -15.86 -14.69 0.18
C ARG A 476 -16.27 -15.48 -1.07
N ASP A 477 -16.57 -14.78 -2.16
CA ASP A 477 -16.96 -15.32 -3.45
C ASP A 477 -15.92 -15.00 -4.55
N PHE A 478 -14.71 -14.62 -4.16
CA PHE A 478 -13.59 -14.35 -5.08
C PHE A 478 -12.73 -15.61 -5.27
N GLY A 479 -11.94 -15.62 -6.35
CA GLY A 479 -11.08 -16.76 -6.69
C GLY A 479 -11.85 -17.94 -7.29
N LEU A 480 -13.16 -17.82 -7.50
CA LEU A 480 -13.98 -18.85 -8.13
C LEU A 480 -13.99 -18.67 -9.65
N ASN A 481 -13.79 -19.76 -10.38
CA ASN A 481 -13.67 -19.77 -11.83
C ASN A 481 -14.79 -18.97 -12.51
N SER A 482 -14.44 -18.09 -13.46
CA SER A 482 -15.42 -17.38 -14.31
C SER A 482 -16.43 -16.47 -13.57
N ALA A 483 -16.38 -16.37 -12.24
CA ALA A 483 -17.29 -15.53 -11.46
C ALA A 483 -16.82 -14.08 -11.39
N TYR A 484 -15.52 -13.88 -11.15
CA TYR A 484 -14.90 -12.56 -11.10
C TYR A 484 -13.45 -12.61 -11.57
N ARG A 485 -13.01 -11.52 -12.18
CA ARG A 485 -11.62 -11.29 -12.60
C ARG A 485 -10.87 -10.51 -11.52
N LEU A 486 -9.58 -10.84 -11.37
CA LEU A 486 -8.65 -10.00 -10.63
C LEU A 486 -8.30 -8.77 -11.46
N GLY A 487 -8.34 -7.61 -10.80
CA GLY A 487 -7.83 -6.37 -11.35
C GLY A 487 -6.89 -5.69 -10.38
N ILE A 488 -5.70 -5.30 -10.81
CA ILE A 488 -4.75 -4.55 -9.98
C ILE A 488 -4.38 -3.28 -10.69
N THR A 489 -4.36 -2.17 -9.96
CA THR A 489 -4.01 -0.85 -10.49
C THR A 489 -2.85 -0.31 -9.67
N TYR A 490 -1.86 0.29 -10.31
CA TYR A 490 -0.61 0.67 -9.65
C TYR A 490 -0.10 2.03 -10.14
N GLN A 491 0.41 2.85 -9.22
CA GLN A 491 0.99 4.17 -9.52
C GLN A 491 1.96 4.61 -8.40
N ASN A 492 2.95 5.45 -8.71
CA ASN A 492 3.82 6.08 -7.70
C ASN A 492 3.16 7.34 -7.11
N LYS A 493 2.70 8.24 -7.97
CA LYS A 493 1.98 9.48 -7.63
C LYS A 493 0.61 9.51 -8.33
N THR A 494 -0.20 10.52 -8.02
CA THR A 494 -1.42 10.80 -8.79
C THR A 494 -1.07 10.98 -10.27
N LEU A 495 -1.83 10.31 -11.15
CA LEU A 495 -1.65 10.40 -12.60
C LEU A 495 -1.96 11.80 -13.12
N THR A 496 -1.22 12.25 -14.13
CA THR A 496 -1.54 13.47 -14.89
C THR A 496 -2.80 13.27 -15.75
N GLU A 497 -3.39 14.34 -16.30
CA GLU A 497 -4.57 14.20 -17.18
C GLU A 497 -4.31 13.29 -18.39
N GLU A 498 -3.11 13.37 -18.97
CA GLU A 498 -2.68 12.53 -20.09
C GLU A 498 -2.53 11.05 -19.68
N GLN A 499 -1.95 10.80 -18.51
CA GLN A 499 -1.81 9.46 -17.97
C GLN A 499 -3.16 8.88 -17.55
N GLU A 500 -4.08 9.70 -17.03
CA GLU A 500 -5.44 9.28 -16.68
C GLU A 500 -6.23 8.87 -17.94
N ALA A 501 -6.05 9.58 -19.07
CA ALA A 501 -6.59 9.17 -20.35
C ALA A 501 -6.06 7.80 -20.81
N ASN A 502 -4.83 7.46 -20.43
CA ASN A 502 -4.16 6.19 -20.72
C ASN A 502 -4.06 5.25 -19.51
N ARG A 503 -4.93 5.41 -18.50
CA ARG A 503 -4.86 4.67 -17.23
C ARG A 503 -4.87 3.14 -17.34
N ALA A 504 -5.30 2.61 -18.49
CA ALA A 504 -5.21 1.17 -18.78
C ALA A 504 -3.77 0.65 -18.81
N ASN A 505 -2.77 1.52 -18.99
CA ASN A 505 -1.35 1.17 -18.92
C ASN A 505 -0.87 1.00 -17.47
N PHE A 506 -1.63 1.48 -16.49
CA PHE A 506 -1.32 1.42 -15.05
C PHE A 506 -2.10 0.30 -14.35
N ALA A 507 -2.38 -0.77 -15.10
CA ALA A 507 -3.24 -1.85 -14.66
C ALA A 507 -2.73 -3.23 -15.11
N TYR A 508 -3.02 -4.21 -14.27
CA TYR A 508 -2.87 -5.64 -14.52
C TYR A 508 -4.27 -6.27 -14.40
N ASP A 509 -4.73 -6.89 -15.49
CA ASP A 509 -6.05 -7.53 -15.62
C ASP A 509 -5.86 -8.80 -16.47
N PRO A 510 -5.37 -9.91 -15.88
CA PRO A 510 -4.87 -11.08 -16.59
C PRO A 510 -5.97 -11.86 -17.33
N ASP A 511 -7.22 -11.63 -16.92
CA ASP A 511 -8.40 -12.30 -17.45
C ASP A 511 -9.21 -11.39 -18.39
N LYS A 512 -8.69 -10.20 -18.72
CA LYS A 512 -9.35 -9.24 -19.61
C LYS A 512 -9.63 -9.85 -20.97
N GLY A 513 -10.90 -9.84 -21.37
CA GLY A 513 -11.35 -10.34 -22.67
C GLY A 513 -11.40 -11.87 -22.79
N LYS A 514 -11.17 -12.61 -21.70
CA LYS A 514 -11.49 -14.04 -21.64
C LYS A 514 -13.01 -14.23 -21.57
N ASP A 515 -13.48 -15.25 -22.28
CA ASP A 515 -14.89 -15.63 -22.30
C ASP A 515 -15.20 -16.58 -21.13
N PRO A 516 -16.05 -16.19 -20.17
CA PRO A 516 -16.39 -17.02 -19.01
C PRO A 516 -17.23 -18.26 -19.38
N VAL A 517 -17.84 -18.32 -20.58
CA VAL A 517 -18.79 -19.38 -20.97
C VAL A 517 -18.09 -20.57 -21.62
N THR A 518 -17.02 -20.35 -22.37
CA THR A 518 -16.42 -21.41 -23.20
C THR A 518 -15.50 -22.37 -22.45
N GLN A 519 -15.22 -22.14 -21.15
CA GLN A 519 -14.40 -22.95 -20.23
C GLN A 519 -12.98 -23.33 -20.72
N LYS A 520 -12.57 -22.92 -21.92
CA LYS A 520 -11.29 -23.29 -22.54
C LYS A 520 -10.09 -22.58 -21.93
N ASN A 521 -10.30 -21.60 -21.06
CA ASN A 521 -9.25 -20.93 -20.29
C ASN A 521 -9.80 -20.52 -18.93
N GLU A 522 -9.55 -21.33 -17.89
CA GLU A 522 -9.72 -20.91 -16.49
C GLU A 522 -9.08 -19.53 -16.25
N PHE A 523 -9.69 -18.75 -15.37
CA PHE A 523 -9.15 -17.45 -15.00
C PHE A 523 -7.83 -17.64 -14.23
N VAL A 524 -6.85 -16.76 -14.47
CA VAL A 524 -5.58 -16.77 -13.72
C VAL A 524 -5.86 -16.50 -12.24
N SER A 525 -6.87 -15.67 -11.98
CA SER A 525 -7.35 -15.38 -10.63
C SER A 525 -7.92 -16.60 -9.90
N ASP A 526 -8.52 -17.55 -10.61
CA ASP A 526 -8.99 -18.82 -10.06
C ASP A 526 -7.80 -19.74 -9.72
N LYS A 527 -6.85 -19.87 -10.64
CA LYS A 527 -5.64 -20.66 -10.39
C LYS A 527 -4.75 -20.15 -9.27
N GLY A 528 -4.68 -18.84 -9.05
CA GLY A 528 -3.78 -18.24 -8.08
C GLY A 528 -4.38 -18.04 -6.69
N PHE A 529 -5.70 -18.04 -6.55
CA PHE A 529 -6.39 -17.85 -5.27
C PHE A 529 -7.13 -19.13 -4.90
N LYS A 530 -6.94 -19.61 -3.68
CA LYS A 530 -7.64 -20.79 -3.16
C LYS A 530 -8.69 -20.40 -2.14
N ASN A 531 -9.95 -20.47 -2.54
CA ASN A 531 -11.10 -20.17 -1.70
C ASN A 531 -11.39 -21.32 -0.75
N VAL A 532 -11.16 -21.12 0.54
CA VAL A 532 -11.35 -22.17 1.57
C VAL A 532 -12.31 -21.74 2.68
N PHE A 533 -13.20 -20.76 2.42
CA PHE A 533 -14.13 -20.24 3.41
C PHE A 533 -15.02 -21.35 3.99
N PHE A 534 -14.79 -21.68 5.26
CA PHE A 534 -15.53 -22.73 5.95
C PHE A 534 -16.98 -22.36 6.22
N LYS A 535 -17.21 -21.18 6.80
CA LYS A 535 -18.54 -20.76 7.26
C LYS A 535 -19.52 -20.72 6.09
N SER A 536 -19.12 -20.10 4.99
CA SER A 536 -19.97 -19.96 3.79
C SER A 536 -20.36 -21.33 3.22
N ARG A 537 -19.42 -22.27 3.16
CA ARG A 537 -19.66 -23.64 2.69
C ARG A 537 -20.53 -24.44 3.67
N MET A 538 -20.28 -24.31 4.98
CA MET A 538 -21.04 -25.00 6.03
C MET A 538 -22.49 -24.52 6.11
N ASP A 539 -22.74 -23.22 6.06
CA ASP A 539 -24.10 -22.67 6.10
C ASP A 539 -24.94 -23.18 4.91
N LEU A 540 -24.33 -23.27 3.73
CA LEU A 540 -24.96 -23.81 2.52
C LEU A 540 -25.19 -25.33 2.61
N MET A 541 -24.22 -26.06 3.17
CA MET A 541 -24.35 -27.48 3.44
C MET A 541 -25.56 -27.75 4.34
N LEU A 542 -25.75 -26.96 5.41
CA LEU A 542 -26.88 -27.14 6.32
C LEU A 542 -28.21 -27.08 5.55
N GLU A 543 -28.39 -26.09 4.68
CA GLU A 543 -29.59 -25.99 3.85
C GLU A 543 -29.77 -27.20 2.92
N THR A 544 -28.69 -27.63 2.27
CA THR A 544 -28.75 -28.76 1.32
C THR A 544 -28.98 -30.10 2.02
N ILE A 545 -28.37 -30.33 3.18
CA ILE A 545 -28.54 -31.53 3.99
C ILE A 545 -29.93 -31.57 4.62
N LYS A 546 -30.42 -30.45 5.15
CA LYS A 546 -31.81 -30.35 5.63
C LYS A 546 -32.79 -30.74 4.54
N ALA A 547 -32.56 -30.30 3.30
CA ALA A 547 -33.41 -30.66 2.17
C ALA A 547 -33.29 -32.15 1.79
N LYS A 548 -32.07 -32.66 1.59
CA LYS A 548 -31.84 -34.01 1.03
C LYS A 548 -31.85 -35.13 2.06
N PHE A 549 -31.18 -34.94 3.19
CA PHE A 549 -30.98 -35.98 4.20
C PHE A 549 -32.19 -36.12 5.12
N ASN A 550 -32.76 -35.01 5.60
CA ASN A 550 -33.98 -35.10 6.41
C ASN A 550 -35.10 -35.72 5.58
N GLU A 551 -35.20 -35.47 4.27
CA GLU A 551 -36.20 -36.10 3.40
C GLU A 551 -35.99 -37.62 3.23
N GLN A 552 -34.74 -38.10 3.09
CA GLN A 552 -34.45 -39.53 2.94
C GLN A 552 -34.63 -40.32 4.25
N VAL A 553 -34.11 -39.78 5.36
CA VAL A 553 -34.00 -40.52 6.63
C VAL A 553 -35.23 -40.32 7.52
N ALA A 554 -36.00 -39.26 7.27
CA ALA A 554 -37.34 -39.05 7.83
C ALA A 554 -38.23 -40.29 7.75
N SER A 555 -38.26 -40.95 6.59
CA SER A 555 -39.24 -41.99 6.31
C SER A 555 -39.16 -43.22 7.25
N GLU A 556 -38.01 -43.43 7.90
CA GLU A 556 -37.74 -44.58 8.76
C GLU A 556 -37.80 -44.24 10.27
N TRP A 557 -37.99 -42.97 10.63
CA TRP A 557 -37.93 -42.50 12.01
C TRP A 557 -39.31 -42.18 12.60
N VAL A 558 -39.43 -42.36 13.91
CA VAL A 558 -40.69 -42.10 14.64
C VAL A 558 -40.99 -40.61 14.74
N TYR A 559 -39.94 -39.83 14.97
CA TYR A 559 -40.00 -38.38 15.09
C TYR A 559 -39.16 -37.77 14.00
N GLN A 560 -39.79 -36.84 13.28
CA GLN A 560 -39.18 -36.18 12.15
C GLN A 560 -38.32 -35.02 12.63
N PRO A 561 -37.07 -34.89 12.15
CA PRO A 561 -36.32 -33.65 12.33
C PRO A 561 -37.10 -32.50 11.68
N ASP A 562 -37.03 -31.32 12.28
CA ASP A 562 -37.57 -30.14 11.61
C ASP A 562 -36.72 -29.81 10.38
N ALA A 563 -37.26 -29.00 9.47
CA ALA A 563 -36.55 -28.60 8.27
C ALA A 563 -35.28 -27.76 8.55
N ASN A 564 -35.01 -27.37 9.80
CA ASN A 564 -33.92 -26.50 10.19
C ASN A 564 -32.85 -27.19 11.06
N THR A 565 -32.97 -28.50 11.30
CA THR A 565 -32.09 -29.24 12.19
C THR A 565 -31.23 -30.26 11.45
N LEU A 566 -30.00 -30.44 11.93
CA LEU A 566 -29.09 -31.50 11.51
C LEU A 566 -29.36 -32.75 12.34
N ALA A 567 -29.83 -33.80 11.70
CA ALA A 567 -30.07 -35.06 12.39
C ALA A 567 -28.77 -35.79 12.77
N VAL A 568 -28.67 -36.18 14.05
CA VAL A 568 -27.53 -36.91 14.64
C VAL A 568 -28.02 -38.14 15.40
N THR A 569 -27.27 -39.24 15.34
CA THR A 569 -27.63 -40.51 15.98
C THR A 569 -26.54 -40.89 16.98
N PRO A 570 -26.65 -40.49 18.26
CA PRO A 570 -25.61 -40.74 19.26
C PRO A 570 -25.56 -42.18 19.78
N PHE A 571 -26.52 -43.02 19.40
CA PHE A 571 -26.62 -44.41 19.84
C PHE A 571 -26.55 -45.37 18.65
N ASP A 572 -26.02 -46.57 18.84
CA ASP A 572 -26.09 -47.63 17.86
C ASP A 572 -27.46 -48.31 17.89
N LEU A 573 -28.45 -47.65 17.29
CA LEU A 573 -29.85 -48.10 17.27
C LEU A 573 -30.02 -49.47 16.60
N SER A 574 -29.08 -49.86 15.72
CA SER A 574 -29.10 -51.14 15.02
C SER A 574 -28.95 -52.33 15.97
N LYS A 575 -28.18 -52.17 17.06
CA LYS A 575 -27.94 -53.22 18.07
C LYS A 575 -29.14 -53.49 18.97
N ILE A 576 -30.06 -52.54 19.06
CA ILE A 576 -31.22 -52.59 19.95
C ILE A 576 -32.56 -52.67 19.21
N ALA A 577 -32.55 -52.73 17.88
CA ALA A 577 -33.75 -52.73 17.04
C ALA A 577 -34.76 -53.85 17.36
N ASN A 578 -34.28 -55.00 17.85
CA ASN A 578 -35.10 -56.20 18.11
C ASN A 578 -35.06 -56.64 19.58
N GLN A 579 -34.63 -55.76 20.51
CA GLN A 579 -34.51 -56.13 21.92
C GLN A 579 -35.82 -55.94 22.70
N ASP A 580 -35.97 -56.71 23.77
CA ASP A 580 -37.03 -56.52 24.76
C ASP A 580 -36.64 -55.38 25.71
N PHE A 581 -37.41 -54.29 25.66
CA PHE A 581 -37.17 -53.09 26.47
C PHE A 581 -37.62 -53.21 27.93
N SER A 582 -38.19 -54.36 28.34
CA SER A 582 -38.63 -54.59 29.72
C SER A 582 -37.48 -54.65 30.75
N ASN A 583 -36.26 -54.93 30.30
CA ASN A 583 -35.05 -54.95 31.14
C ASN A 583 -34.02 -53.92 30.66
N ASN A 584 -33.56 -53.07 31.56
CA ASN A 584 -32.60 -51.98 31.39
C ASN A 584 -31.21 -52.35 30.80
N THR A 585 -30.91 -53.61 30.51
CA THR A 585 -29.65 -54.04 29.90
C THR A 585 -29.48 -53.55 28.46
N TRP A 586 -30.56 -53.34 27.71
CA TRP A 586 -30.53 -52.88 26.31
C TRP A 586 -29.81 -51.54 26.14
N PHE A 587 -29.86 -50.67 27.15
CA PHE A 587 -29.24 -49.34 27.10
C PHE A 587 -27.71 -49.40 27.02
N LYS A 588 -27.09 -50.47 27.56
CA LYS A 588 -25.64 -50.73 27.39
C LYS A 588 -25.31 -51.11 25.95
N ASP A 589 -26.16 -51.95 25.35
CA ASP A 589 -25.97 -52.46 23.99
C ASP A 589 -26.19 -51.37 22.93
N ALA A 590 -26.95 -50.33 23.25
CA ALA A 590 -27.10 -49.11 22.47
C ALA A 590 -25.77 -48.31 22.32
N GLY A 591 -24.70 -48.70 23.00
CA GLY A 591 -23.35 -48.17 22.80
C GLY A 591 -22.99 -46.96 23.65
N TYR A 592 -23.94 -46.36 24.38
CA TYR A 592 -23.73 -45.16 25.19
C TYR A 592 -22.60 -45.29 26.23
N LEU A 593 -22.61 -46.38 27.00
CA LEU A 593 -21.64 -46.63 28.07
C LEU A 593 -20.24 -46.97 27.53
N ALA A 594 -20.16 -47.63 26.38
CA ALA A 594 -18.90 -48.02 25.75
C ALA A 594 -18.15 -46.85 25.09
N GLN A 595 -18.87 -45.79 24.69
CA GLN A 595 -18.30 -44.63 23.99
C GLN A 595 -17.70 -43.57 24.93
N LEU A 596 -18.14 -43.48 26.18
CA LEU A 596 -17.79 -42.35 27.07
C LEU A 596 -17.06 -42.73 28.36
N THR A 597 -17.23 -43.95 28.87
CA THR A 597 -16.71 -44.30 30.19
C THR A 597 -16.22 -45.74 30.25
N ASN A 598 -15.01 -45.96 30.78
CA ASN A 598 -14.57 -47.25 31.30
C ASN A 598 -15.39 -47.72 32.53
N ALA A 599 -16.62 -47.21 32.74
CA ALA A 599 -17.43 -47.41 33.92
C ALA A 599 -18.38 -48.61 33.76
N THR A 600 -18.33 -49.53 34.73
CA THR A 600 -19.11 -50.78 34.76
C THR A 600 -20.48 -50.66 35.41
N SER A 601 -20.82 -49.49 35.98
CA SER A 601 -22.02 -49.27 36.82
C SER A 601 -23.12 -48.51 36.08
N THR A 602 -24.35 -49.01 36.12
CA THR A 602 -25.57 -48.39 35.57
C THR A 602 -26.07 -47.17 36.36
N ASP A 603 -25.58 -46.98 37.59
CA ASP A 603 -26.23 -46.09 38.57
C ASP A 603 -25.68 -44.65 38.52
N ASN A 604 -24.76 -44.36 37.59
CA ASN A 604 -24.02 -43.08 37.52
C ASN A 604 -24.26 -42.33 36.18
N LEU A 605 -25.48 -42.34 35.64
CA LEU A 605 -25.79 -41.49 34.48
C LEU A 605 -25.64 -40.02 34.85
N ARG A 606 -24.85 -39.28 34.08
CA ARG A 606 -24.66 -37.83 34.26
C ARG A 606 -25.23 -37.09 33.06
N VAL A 607 -25.90 -35.97 33.31
CA VAL A 607 -26.36 -35.02 32.29
C VAL A 607 -25.18 -34.54 31.45
N ASN A 608 -24.01 -34.36 32.07
CA ASN A 608 -22.81 -33.95 31.36
C ASN A 608 -22.30 -35.02 30.39
N ASP A 609 -22.37 -36.30 30.74
CA ASP A 609 -21.92 -37.39 29.87
C ASP A 609 -22.82 -37.48 28.64
N LEU A 610 -24.14 -37.28 28.80
CA LEU A 610 -25.08 -37.25 27.66
C LEU A 610 -24.86 -36.03 26.75
N LYS A 611 -24.54 -34.86 27.33
CA LYS A 611 -24.14 -33.67 26.57
C LYS A 611 -22.89 -33.97 25.73
N ASP A 612 -21.88 -34.60 26.33
CA ASP A 612 -20.64 -34.96 25.65
C ASP A 612 -20.89 -36.01 24.55
N ALA A 613 -21.82 -36.95 24.75
CA ALA A 613 -22.29 -37.89 23.71
C ALA A 613 -22.90 -37.17 22.49
N PHE A 614 -23.76 -36.19 22.74
CA PHE A 614 -24.42 -35.43 21.67
C PHE A 614 -23.41 -34.60 20.89
N ILE A 615 -22.46 -33.95 21.58
CA ILE A 615 -21.37 -33.22 20.94
C ILE A 615 -20.49 -34.17 20.12
N ALA A 616 -20.12 -35.34 20.65
CA ALA A 616 -19.31 -36.34 19.95
C ALA A 616 -20.02 -36.88 18.70
N ALA A 617 -21.31 -37.19 18.80
CA ALA A 617 -22.11 -37.63 17.65
C ALA A 617 -22.25 -36.54 16.58
N THR A 618 -22.39 -35.28 17.00
CA THR A 618 -22.38 -34.13 16.09
C THR A 618 -21.03 -34.01 15.39
N TYR A 619 -19.93 -34.16 16.13
CA TYR A 619 -18.59 -34.13 15.58
C TYR A 619 -18.37 -35.23 14.55
N SER A 620 -18.69 -36.49 14.88
CA SER A 620 -18.62 -37.62 13.94
C SER A 620 -19.44 -37.36 12.69
N ARG A 621 -20.65 -36.82 12.86
CA ARG A 621 -21.55 -36.51 11.75
C ARG A 621 -20.96 -35.45 10.82
N ILE A 622 -20.46 -34.35 11.37
CA ILE A 622 -19.80 -33.31 10.58
C ILE A 622 -18.56 -33.89 9.89
N GLN A 623 -17.76 -34.69 10.59
CA GLN A 623 -16.59 -35.32 10.00
C GLN A 623 -16.92 -36.22 8.81
N GLU A 624 -18.00 -37.00 8.84
CA GLU A 624 -18.46 -37.81 7.70
C GLU A 624 -18.82 -36.95 6.47
N LEU A 625 -19.42 -35.78 6.68
CA LEU A 625 -19.83 -34.88 5.60
C LEU A 625 -18.63 -34.28 4.85
N PHE A 626 -17.53 -34.10 5.58
CA PHE A 626 -16.26 -33.55 5.10
C PHE A 626 -15.16 -34.61 4.94
N ASP A 627 -15.49 -35.91 5.00
CA ASP A 627 -14.51 -36.98 4.86
C ASP A 627 -14.05 -37.11 3.40
N VAL A 628 -12.79 -36.74 3.19
CA VAL A 628 -12.09 -36.73 1.89
C VAL A 628 -11.03 -37.84 1.80
N THR A 629 -10.92 -38.71 2.80
CA THR A 629 -9.89 -39.78 2.85
C THR A 629 -10.14 -40.93 1.88
N LYS A 630 -11.29 -40.94 1.21
CA LYS A 630 -11.59 -41.86 0.11
C LYS A 630 -11.27 -41.14 -1.21
N GLU A 631 -10.02 -41.27 -1.66
CA GLU A 631 -9.42 -40.65 -2.86
C GLU A 631 -10.27 -40.71 -4.15
N ALA A 632 -11.26 -41.60 -4.24
CA ALA A 632 -12.05 -41.77 -5.46
C ALA A 632 -13.21 -40.79 -5.64
N GLU A 633 -13.70 -40.12 -4.58
CA GLU A 633 -14.99 -39.42 -4.69
C GLU A 633 -15.11 -38.22 -3.72
N TYR A 634 -14.51 -37.06 -4.03
CA TYR A 634 -14.93 -35.72 -3.51
C TYR A 634 -16.44 -35.42 -3.69
N LYS A 635 -17.16 -36.36 -4.28
CA LYS A 635 -18.60 -36.51 -4.42
C LYS A 635 -19.42 -36.06 -3.22
N ASN A 636 -19.01 -36.23 -1.97
CA ASN A 636 -19.78 -35.68 -0.84
C ASN A 636 -19.82 -34.14 -0.85
N ILE A 637 -18.69 -33.49 -1.16
CA ILE A 637 -18.61 -32.03 -1.29
C ILE A 637 -19.60 -31.54 -2.35
N TRP A 638 -19.76 -32.27 -3.45
CA TRP A 638 -20.66 -31.84 -4.54
C TRP A 638 -22.12 -32.31 -4.37
N GLN A 639 -22.34 -33.60 -4.04
CA GLN A 639 -23.68 -34.17 -3.84
C GLN A 639 -24.45 -33.47 -2.73
N LEU A 640 -23.74 -32.97 -1.72
CA LEU A 640 -24.31 -32.23 -0.60
C LEU A 640 -24.23 -30.71 -0.77
N GLY A 641 -23.81 -30.21 -1.95
CA GLY A 641 -23.83 -28.79 -2.27
C GLY A 641 -22.82 -27.95 -1.48
N ILE A 642 -21.70 -28.54 -1.04
CA ILE A 642 -20.65 -27.91 -0.23
C ILE A 642 -19.57 -27.23 -1.10
N SER A 643 -19.58 -27.52 -2.40
CA SER A 643 -18.63 -26.93 -3.37
C SER A 643 -18.70 -25.40 -3.36
N SER A 644 -17.54 -24.75 -3.48
CA SER A 644 -17.44 -23.29 -3.57
C SER A 644 -18.25 -22.70 -4.73
N ASP A 645 -18.46 -23.46 -5.80
CA ASP A 645 -19.29 -23.06 -6.95
C ASP A 645 -20.71 -22.64 -6.56
N ASN A 646 -21.26 -23.23 -5.50
CA ASN A 646 -22.60 -22.89 -5.07
C ASN A 646 -22.70 -21.49 -4.43
N LEU A 647 -21.58 -20.90 -4.01
CA LEU A 647 -21.53 -19.52 -3.51
C LEU A 647 -21.88 -18.51 -4.61
N VAL A 648 -21.74 -18.90 -5.88
CA VAL A 648 -21.97 -18.06 -7.06
C VAL A 648 -22.96 -18.69 -8.06
N LEU A 649 -23.68 -19.75 -7.68
CA LEU A 649 -24.58 -20.52 -8.57
C LEU A 649 -25.57 -19.65 -9.36
N GLY A 650 -26.20 -18.66 -8.71
CA GLY A 650 -27.14 -17.75 -9.39
C GLY A 650 -26.47 -16.95 -10.53
N LYS A 651 -25.19 -16.62 -10.38
CA LYS A 651 -24.40 -15.94 -11.41
C LYS A 651 -23.98 -16.88 -12.54
N TYR A 652 -23.61 -18.13 -12.23
CA TYR A 652 -23.34 -19.13 -13.26
C TYR A 652 -24.58 -19.41 -14.12
N GLN A 653 -25.76 -19.46 -13.50
CA GLN A 653 -27.03 -19.61 -14.22
C GLN A 653 -27.31 -18.41 -15.13
N ASP A 654 -27.11 -17.19 -14.66
CA ASP A 654 -27.24 -15.96 -15.46
C ASP A 654 -26.24 -15.92 -16.63
N LEU A 655 -25.07 -16.54 -16.47
CA LEU A 655 -24.00 -16.61 -17.48
C LEU A 655 -24.07 -17.86 -18.38
N GLY A 656 -24.97 -18.81 -18.11
CA GLY A 656 -25.09 -20.06 -18.86
C GLY A 656 -23.89 -21.02 -18.70
N ILE A 657 -23.20 -20.97 -17.57
CA ILE A 657 -22.02 -21.79 -17.26
C ILE A 657 -22.44 -23.09 -16.57
N ASP A 658 -21.94 -24.24 -17.05
CA ASP A 658 -22.20 -25.55 -16.45
C ASP A 658 -21.15 -25.86 -15.36
N SER A 659 -21.57 -25.85 -14.09
CA SER A 659 -20.73 -25.97 -12.88
C SER A 659 -20.28 -27.42 -12.59
N GLY A 660 -20.02 -28.22 -13.63
CA GLY A 660 -19.91 -29.67 -13.56
C GLY A 660 -18.54 -30.28 -13.92
N ASN A 661 -17.52 -29.49 -14.25
CA ASN A 661 -16.23 -30.02 -14.70
C ASN A 661 -15.25 -30.21 -13.52
N PRO A 662 -14.80 -31.46 -13.23
CA PRO A 662 -13.90 -31.76 -12.11
C PRO A 662 -12.50 -31.14 -12.19
N GLU A 663 -12.04 -30.72 -13.37
CA GLU A 663 -10.75 -30.04 -13.53
C GLU A 663 -10.75 -28.63 -12.89
N ASN A 664 -11.93 -28.03 -12.68
CA ASN A 664 -12.13 -26.72 -12.05
C ASN A 664 -12.31 -26.81 -10.51
N MET A 665 -11.90 -27.91 -9.87
CA MET A 665 -12.21 -28.20 -8.44
C MET A 665 -11.04 -27.93 -7.49
N ASP A 666 -10.04 -27.16 -7.90
CA ASP A 666 -8.83 -26.92 -7.09
C ASP A 666 -9.10 -26.19 -5.77
N ASP A 667 -10.12 -25.35 -5.69
CA ASP A 667 -10.64 -24.76 -4.45
C ASP A 667 -11.23 -25.79 -3.48
N ASP A 668 -11.99 -26.75 -4.00
CA ASP A 668 -12.57 -27.83 -3.21
C ASP A 668 -11.49 -28.80 -2.73
N LEU A 669 -10.45 -29.02 -3.55
CA LEU A 669 -9.25 -29.75 -3.17
C LEU A 669 -8.48 -29.01 -2.07
N ALA A 670 -8.23 -27.70 -2.23
CA ALA A 670 -7.54 -26.88 -1.23
C ALA A 670 -8.30 -26.84 0.11
N PHE A 671 -9.63 -26.75 0.06
CA PHE A 671 -10.48 -26.81 1.23
C PHE A 671 -10.44 -28.20 1.90
N ALA A 672 -10.47 -29.28 1.11
CA ALA A 672 -10.31 -30.65 1.61
C ALA A 672 -8.93 -30.88 2.24
N GLU A 673 -7.86 -30.37 1.63
CA GLU A 673 -6.50 -30.41 2.16
C GLU A 673 -6.42 -29.67 3.51
N MET A 674 -7.00 -28.47 3.61
CA MET A 674 -7.07 -27.71 4.86
C MET A 674 -7.68 -28.57 5.98
N LEU A 675 -8.80 -29.24 5.70
CA LEU A 675 -9.48 -30.10 6.66
C LEU A 675 -8.65 -31.33 7.06
N ASN A 676 -7.76 -31.81 6.18
CA ASN A 676 -6.92 -32.98 6.46
C ASN A 676 -5.64 -32.65 7.26
N ARG A 677 -5.19 -31.39 7.28
CA ARG A 677 -3.93 -31.00 7.96
C ARG A 677 -4.03 -30.97 9.49
N ASP A 678 -5.24 -30.97 10.07
CA ASP A 678 -5.45 -30.97 11.53
C ASP A 678 -6.01 -32.32 12.05
N THR A 679 -5.53 -32.74 13.22
CA THR A 679 -6.06 -33.89 13.98
C THR A 679 -7.40 -33.59 14.65
N SER A 680 -7.75 -32.31 14.86
CA SER A 680 -9.05 -31.84 15.37
C SER A 680 -9.69 -30.86 14.41
N ARG A 681 -10.32 -31.38 13.35
CA ARG A 681 -10.80 -30.61 12.18
C ARG A 681 -11.90 -29.59 12.50
N PHE A 682 -12.68 -29.90 13.53
CA PHE A 682 -13.84 -29.13 13.95
C PHE A 682 -13.87 -29.03 15.46
N HIS A 683 -14.29 -27.87 15.96
CA HIS A 683 -14.51 -27.66 17.37
C HIS A 683 -15.98 -27.34 17.59
N ILE A 684 -16.62 -28.19 18.37
CA ILE A 684 -18.06 -28.12 18.62
C ILE A 684 -18.30 -27.85 20.09
N THR A 685 -19.17 -26.89 20.37
CA THR A 685 -19.60 -26.59 21.74
C THR A 685 -21.06 -26.12 21.78
N ASP A 686 -21.71 -26.26 22.93
CA ASP A 686 -23.05 -25.73 23.17
C ASP A 686 -23.04 -24.33 23.83
N VAL A 687 -21.87 -23.85 24.26
CA VAL A 687 -21.76 -22.60 25.04
C VAL A 687 -21.45 -21.38 24.19
N ASN A 688 -21.91 -20.22 24.64
CA ASN A 688 -21.57 -18.92 24.08
C ASN A 688 -20.26 -18.34 24.63
N SER A 689 -19.92 -17.10 24.25
CA SER A 689 -18.69 -16.41 24.73
C SER A 689 -18.66 -16.17 26.23
N SER A 690 -19.82 -16.17 26.88
CA SER A 690 -19.95 -16.07 28.34
C SER A 690 -19.92 -17.44 29.03
N GLY A 691 -19.69 -18.53 28.30
CA GLY A 691 -19.74 -19.90 28.81
C GLY A 691 -21.14 -20.41 29.10
N GLN A 692 -22.18 -19.70 28.65
CA GLN A 692 -23.56 -20.09 28.87
C GLN A 692 -24.04 -20.98 27.71
N GLY A 693 -24.47 -22.20 28.05
CA GLY A 693 -25.14 -23.14 27.15
C GLY A 693 -26.45 -23.61 27.79
N ASN A 694 -27.43 -23.95 26.97
CA ASN A 694 -28.73 -24.47 27.45
C ASN A 694 -28.85 -25.99 27.31
N MET A 695 -27.90 -26.67 26.66
CA MET A 695 -28.00 -28.09 26.35
C MET A 695 -28.10 -28.92 27.63
N ARG A 696 -27.25 -28.64 28.63
CA ARG A 696 -27.29 -29.34 29.93
C ARG A 696 -28.66 -29.23 30.62
N THR A 697 -29.21 -28.01 30.73
CA THR A 697 -30.52 -27.76 31.33
C THR A 697 -31.63 -28.45 30.56
N ASN A 698 -31.57 -28.39 29.23
CA ASN A 698 -32.54 -29.02 28.34
C ASN A 698 -32.52 -30.55 28.42
N ILE A 699 -31.33 -31.14 28.49
CA ILE A 699 -31.15 -32.59 28.71
C ILE A 699 -31.73 -32.99 30.07
N TYR A 700 -31.47 -32.24 31.12
CA TYR A 700 -32.05 -32.54 32.44
C TYR A 700 -33.58 -32.48 32.41
N MET A 701 -34.15 -31.37 31.92
CA MET A 701 -35.60 -31.11 31.96
C MET A 701 -36.40 -32.05 31.07
N SER A 702 -35.85 -32.38 29.90
CA SER A 702 -36.60 -33.05 28.85
C SER A 702 -36.00 -34.38 28.42
N GLY A 703 -34.77 -34.70 28.82
CA GLY A 703 -34.07 -35.93 28.42
C GLY A 703 -34.09 -36.09 26.91
N PHE A 704 -34.65 -37.22 26.49
CA PHE A 704 -34.84 -37.58 25.08
C PHE A 704 -36.13 -37.03 24.45
N ASN A 705 -37.00 -36.36 25.22
CA ASN A 705 -38.22 -35.71 24.72
C ASN A 705 -37.95 -34.32 24.12
N ASN A 706 -36.82 -33.67 24.43
CA ASN A 706 -36.35 -32.52 23.69
C ASN A 706 -35.33 -32.99 22.66
N THR A 707 -35.69 -32.87 21.39
CA THR A 707 -34.88 -33.40 20.31
C THR A 707 -33.95 -32.36 19.72
N SER A 708 -34.15 -31.06 19.97
CA SER A 708 -33.37 -30.00 19.31
C SER A 708 -32.43 -29.27 20.28
N PHE A 709 -31.16 -29.15 19.91
CA PHE A 709 -30.14 -28.44 20.68
C PHE A 709 -29.30 -27.53 19.78
N ASN A 710 -28.99 -26.32 20.26
CA ASN A 710 -28.09 -25.44 19.53
C ASN A 710 -26.63 -25.79 19.83
N THR A 711 -25.86 -25.97 18.76
CA THR A 711 -24.41 -26.15 18.82
C THR A 711 -23.73 -25.08 17.98
N ARG A 712 -22.48 -24.81 18.31
CA ARG A 712 -21.60 -23.89 17.59
C ARG A 712 -20.43 -24.68 17.07
N ILE A 713 -20.16 -24.50 15.80
CA ILE A 713 -19.07 -25.14 15.09
C ILE A 713 -18.09 -24.07 14.64
N MET A 714 -16.82 -24.31 14.91
CA MET A 714 -15.70 -23.56 14.41
C MET A 714 -14.72 -24.52 13.73
N SER A 715 -14.17 -24.11 12.59
CA SER A 715 -13.00 -24.73 11.97
C SER A 715 -11.75 -23.93 12.29
N GLY A 716 -10.59 -24.59 12.26
CA GLY A 716 -9.31 -23.89 12.27
C GLY A 716 -9.23 -22.85 11.15
N LYS A 717 -8.39 -21.83 11.35
CA LYS A 717 -8.11 -20.78 10.36
C LYS A 717 -6.76 -21.03 9.69
N ILE A 718 -6.66 -20.67 8.42
CA ILE A 718 -5.39 -20.64 7.70
C ILE A 718 -4.98 -19.22 7.33
N SER A 719 -3.68 -19.00 7.29
CA SER A 719 -3.10 -17.76 6.79
C SER A 719 -3.24 -17.66 5.27
N THR A 720 -2.95 -16.48 4.73
CA THR A 720 -2.85 -16.23 3.29
C THR A 720 -1.84 -17.12 2.56
N TYR A 721 -0.94 -17.78 3.31
CA TYR A 721 0.07 -18.71 2.77
C TYR A 721 -0.32 -20.19 2.94
N GLY A 722 -1.51 -20.48 3.47
CA GLY A 722 -1.96 -21.87 3.69
C GLY A 722 -1.45 -22.51 4.97
N ASP A 723 -0.77 -21.74 5.83
CA ASP A 723 -0.28 -22.20 7.13
C ASP A 723 -1.42 -22.15 8.16
N ILE A 724 -1.56 -23.20 8.98
CA ILE A 724 -2.54 -23.19 10.06
C ILE A 724 -2.11 -22.15 11.10
N LEU A 725 -3.06 -21.33 11.57
CA LEU A 725 -2.83 -20.37 12.65
C LEU A 725 -2.87 -21.10 14.01
N THR A 726 -1.90 -21.97 14.29
CA THR A 726 -1.94 -23.10 15.25
C THR A 726 -1.77 -22.81 16.75
N ASN A 727 -1.79 -21.58 17.25
CA ASN A 727 -1.48 -21.32 18.66
C ASN A 727 -2.68 -21.28 19.62
N GLN A 728 -3.80 -21.93 19.30
CA GLN A 728 -5.04 -21.77 20.06
C GLN A 728 -5.41 -23.03 20.87
N ASP A 729 -5.70 -22.81 22.17
CA ASP A 729 -6.36 -23.82 23.00
C ASP A 729 -7.80 -23.99 22.52
N TYR A 730 -7.99 -24.92 21.60
CA TYR A 730 -9.29 -25.24 21.08
C TYR A 730 -10.24 -25.90 22.10
N ALA A 731 -9.81 -26.22 23.33
CA ALA A 731 -10.76 -26.61 24.38
C ALA A 731 -11.61 -25.41 24.85
N ASN A 732 -11.09 -24.18 24.68
CA ASN A 732 -11.71 -22.95 25.17
C ASN A 732 -11.91 -21.89 24.07
N TRP A 733 -11.86 -22.27 22.79
CA TRP A 733 -11.96 -21.34 21.65
C TRP A 733 -13.15 -20.38 21.73
N TRP A 734 -14.27 -20.84 22.31
CA TRP A 734 -15.49 -20.06 22.48
C TRP A 734 -15.32 -18.86 23.42
N LYS A 735 -14.29 -18.83 24.27
CA LYS A 735 -13.96 -17.66 25.11
C LYS A 735 -13.27 -16.54 24.33
N ASP A 736 -12.62 -16.86 23.22
CA ASP A 736 -11.88 -15.89 22.41
C ASP A 736 -12.86 -15.09 21.54
N SER A 737 -12.92 -13.77 21.74
CA SER A 737 -13.79 -12.88 20.99
C SER A 737 -13.46 -12.80 19.49
N THR A 738 -12.23 -13.13 19.09
CA THR A 738 -11.79 -13.14 17.69
C THR A 738 -12.23 -14.42 16.97
N LEU A 739 -12.42 -15.52 17.70
CA LEU A 739 -12.85 -16.81 17.18
C LEU A 739 -14.36 -17.00 17.29
N ASN A 740 -14.95 -16.55 18.39
CA ASN A 740 -16.38 -16.60 18.64
C ASN A 740 -17.12 -15.36 18.11
N SER A 741 -16.63 -14.79 17.01
CA SER A 741 -17.37 -13.78 16.25
C SER A 741 -18.36 -14.48 15.32
N ASP A 742 -19.54 -13.88 15.09
CA ASP A 742 -20.53 -14.42 14.16
C ASP A 742 -19.99 -14.57 12.73
N SER A 743 -18.87 -13.92 12.39
CA SER A 743 -18.19 -14.08 11.10
C SER A 743 -17.46 -15.42 10.94
N ASN A 744 -17.13 -16.10 12.04
CA ASN A 744 -16.24 -17.27 12.09
C ASN A 744 -16.92 -18.53 12.63
N ILE A 745 -18.15 -18.42 13.14
CA ILE A 745 -18.90 -19.56 13.69
C ILE A 745 -20.11 -19.89 12.83
N THR A 746 -20.40 -21.19 12.72
CA THR A 746 -21.70 -21.67 12.24
C THR A 746 -22.50 -22.21 13.41
N LYS A 747 -23.75 -21.77 13.53
CA LYS A 747 -24.71 -22.27 14.53
C LYS A 747 -25.52 -23.37 13.88
N VAL A 748 -25.57 -24.52 14.53
CA VAL A 748 -26.27 -25.71 14.05
C VAL A 748 -27.22 -26.18 15.13
N ASP A 749 -28.51 -26.19 14.80
CA ASP A 749 -29.49 -26.89 15.62
C ASP A 749 -29.43 -28.38 15.27
N ILE A 750 -29.16 -29.25 16.25
CA ILE A 750 -29.07 -30.69 16.05
C ILE A 750 -30.36 -31.36 16.49
N PHE A 751 -30.86 -32.30 15.70
CA PHE A 751 -31.96 -33.19 16.07
C PHE A 751 -31.41 -34.54 16.53
N ILE A 752 -31.65 -34.92 17.78
CA ILE A 752 -31.19 -36.21 18.32
C ILE A 752 -32.17 -37.33 17.93
N ASN A 753 -31.70 -38.27 17.11
CA ASN A 753 -32.42 -39.51 16.86
C ASN A 753 -32.10 -40.56 17.94
N VAL A 754 -33.14 -41.02 18.62
CA VAL A 754 -33.05 -42.06 19.65
C VAL A 754 -33.98 -43.24 19.38
N GLY A 755 -34.61 -43.33 18.20
CA GLY A 755 -35.50 -44.45 17.94
C GLY A 755 -36.09 -44.53 16.54
N ILE A 756 -36.05 -45.75 15.99
CA ILE A 756 -36.74 -46.15 14.76
C ILE A 756 -38.18 -46.66 15.01
N THR A 757 -38.51 -47.02 16.26
CA THR A 757 -39.88 -47.39 16.69
C THR A 757 -40.33 -46.59 17.91
N ARG A 758 -41.64 -46.38 18.03
CA ARG A 758 -42.22 -45.62 19.15
C ARG A 758 -41.89 -46.28 20.50
N GLU A 759 -41.85 -47.60 20.51
CA GLU A 759 -41.47 -48.40 21.69
C GLU A 759 -40.03 -48.10 22.12
N MET A 760 -39.08 -48.06 21.18
CA MET A 760 -37.68 -47.72 21.46
C MET A 760 -37.54 -46.30 21.99
N PHE A 761 -38.21 -45.33 21.37
CA PHE A 761 -38.20 -43.94 21.87
C PHE A 761 -38.73 -43.84 23.31
N MET A 762 -39.89 -44.47 23.57
CA MET A 762 -40.48 -44.48 24.90
C MET A 762 -39.58 -45.20 25.92
N ALA A 763 -38.85 -46.24 25.50
CA ALA A 763 -37.87 -46.93 26.33
C ALA A 763 -36.74 -45.99 26.76
N PHE A 764 -36.15 -45.22 25.84
CA PHE A 764 -35.17 -44.18 26.18
C PHE A 764 -35.73 -43.12 27.12
N ALA A 765 -36.92 -42.57 26.81
CA ALA A 765 -37.54 -41.53 27.63
C ALA A 765 -37.85 -42.01 29.06
N ASN A 766 -38.43 -43.20 29.21
CA ASN A 766 -38.73 -43.80 30.52
C ASN A 766 -37.44 -44.13 31.27
N TYR A 767 -36.45 -44.70 30.60
CA TYR A 767 -35.15 -45.01 31.20
C TYR A 767 -34.47 -43.75 31.77
N TRP A 768 -34.49 -42.64 31.03
CA TRP A 768 -33.98 -41.36 31.52
C TRP A 768 -34.75 -40.87 32.76
N ALA A 769 -36.08 -40.92 32.70
CA ALA A 769 -36.91 -40.47 33.80
C ALA A 769 -36.65 -41.28 35.08
N ASP A 770 -36.59 -42.59 34.96
CA ASP A 770 -36.43 -43.50 36.10
C ASP A 770 -35.03 -43.46 36.72
N ASN A 771 -33.99 -43.17 35.93
CA ASN A 771 -32.60 -43.21 36.40
C ASN A 771 -31.98 -41.84 36.69
N VAL A 772 -32.60 -40.73 36.23
CA VAL A 772 -32.08 -39.36 36.43
C VAL A 772 -33.12 -38.46 37.11
N THR A 773 -34.22 -38.11 36.44
CA THR A 773 -35.12 -37.05 36.93
C THR A 773 -36.00 -37.48 38.12
N ASN A 774 -36.35 -38.77 38.21
CA ASN A 774 -37.12 -39.32 39.33
C ASN A 774 -36.23 -40.04 40.37
N ASN A 775 -34.96 -40.27 40.05
CA ASN A 775 -34.04 -41.00 40.93
C ASN A 775 -33.34 -40.06 41.92
N LYS A 776 -33.85 -40.00 43.16
CA LYS A 776 -33.24 -39.20 44.25
C LYS A 776 -31.80 -39.57 44.58
N ASN A 777 -31.34 -40.75 44.20
CA ASN A 777 -29.97 -41.21 44.42
C ASN A 777 -29.03 -40.81 43.26
N ASN A 778 -29.56 -40.31 42.14
CA ASN A 778 -28.74 -39.81 41.05
C ASN A 778 -28.08 -38.48 41.46
N PRO A 779 -26.76 -38.31 41.27
CA PRO A 779 -26.09 -37.09 41.67
C PRO A 779 -26.45 -35.83 40.85
N ASP A 780 -27.14 -35.96 39.72
CA ASP A 780 -27.76 -34.87 38.96
C ASP A 780 -29.27 -34.71 39.22
N TYR A 781 -29.84 -35.42 40.21
CA TYR A 781 -31.28 -35.31 40.56
C TYR A 781 -31.73 -33.87 40.85
N PHE A 782 -30.87 -33.08 41.50
CA PHE A 782 -31.08 -31.65 41.67
C PHE A 782 -30.46 -30.90 40.50
N PRO A 783 -31.21 -30.01 39.83
CA PRO A 783 -30.72 -29.33 38.65
C PRO A 783 -29.44 -28.56 39.01
N PRO A 784 -28.39 -28.65 38.17
CA PRO A 784 -27.19 -27.88 38.40
C PRO A 784 -27.48 -26.39 38.20
N TYR A 785 -27.09 -25.55 39.16
CA TYR A 785 -27.05 -24.11 38.95
C TYR A 785 -26.16 -23.80 37.75
N SER A 786 -26.66 -22.91 36.87
CA SER A 786 -26.12 -22.52 35.56
C SER A 786 -24.63 -22.26 35.54
#